data_AF-A0A423VEI1-F1
#
_entry.id   AF-A0A423VEI1-F1
#
_cell.length_a   1.000
_cell.length_b   1.000
_cell.length_c   1.000
_cell.angle_alpha   90.00
_cell.angle_beta   90.00
_cell.angle_gamma   90.00
#
_symmetry.space_group_name_H-M   'P 1'
#
loop_
_entity.id
_entity.type
_entity.pdbx_description
1 polymer ?
#
loop_
_entity_poly.entity_id
_entity_poly.type
_entity_poly.pdbx_seq_one_letter_code
_entity_poly.pdbx_strand_id
1 'polypeptide(L)'
;MSGYGMYYRPALKNSVDVQLQTAFNEGLWPNVVRLAAQRYKAKKDPYYEAIKVCAESQMDTAGEKSAVVFAIDALVRDKAAVPDFDSLELYEWSLKEAGVPVDYSQTIGVLRARWAKSNPASPHVVECLRSCVLAWDLVNAQQIAATLDKGQPGKNDGKHMFWSITLTYLLSISPQCPDRMDVMFGKLSRMQLEKAANITASATSGKPQAGRGLREEEEINLYYRVGGKEAYLKSLAAESNPVSVLEQYNQGRKHLLRESLEAFEKAEDWDNVYSLCLQALKKEDEDGKPSFLAFDMRVWKLFVKAASMKPDVEAAFTEVQDVLQKFVSVQGSAAPMYNKNIALAILELTFKSPPSLLPASLDPGRPSPRVIQLYLFIEQNLLQRSTFDDIKEYMAELTFDEAKYFIENLSEVTSGKDSDEQRKIVAHVLEIKSRYFLTTCPYTQEYVAVAAEAEQPQLRCKFCSATAATKTCNSCLERIASLALTAYQDLDKTPDRLKGLDKDPRVDLALVAATALLKLSGLRQKPSPSRLSPLSNVDVSRFLQAVVILGTQIDKTPNEIPTRLLLVQLYRLMGCASLAHQTWVPMDVKRTIQDSLSPLFFDRTFSISPGLLQQSRPALMEPLRSYYSGCLRDKSPVKIWDAFTAGSYTSILEMAEYNDRLRRSCTLVMTAVEERRATRAYGGRIEGGIEQSPLLGHISDDTEFVTAIDHGSFPNLESSHTAPLYDIVKFGPELSSERCRLSLLAEQFLDAVTYKAPKDYKPAKANEAAARDRAYLVETYSRLGEAMTTLLLNPSTTASKLTGPEHKYYTTLGLLSGLMHTALVTPKSDVTPPPSLWTAATGIRAGLDSLRGEFSPAASAPPQVAALPEGDVLYSLTHPHALSLFRDAALAIRLAASSLVAVHDEAQARDRSGRSSLHKGVVIEAKGLEEAATGALREVKGRVGELKGALGLGGWLDRMAEWTFKEGGGDGLSELVREVVGEAGVEEWGSKVVESWREGVKGLGMVKME
;
A
#
# COMPACT_ATOMS: atom_id res chain seq x y z
N MET A 1 -3.53 24.76 6.26
CA MET A 1 -3.10 24.96 7.66
C MET A 1 -1.62 24.59 7.78
N SER A 2 -0.76 25.59 7.62
CA SER A 2 0.70 25.52 7.70
C SER A 2 1.15 25.75 9.14
N GLY A 3 1.34 24.67 9.89
CA GLY A 3 1.65 24.73 11.33
C GLY A 3 2.67 23.68 11.75
N TYR A 4 3.73 23.48 10.97
CA TYR A 4 4.81 22.56 11.32
C TYR A 4 6.18 23.16 10.99
N GLY A 5 6.74 23.85 11.99
CA GLY A 5 8.16 24.19 12.13
C GLY A 5 8.71 25.21 11.14
N MET A 6 8.48 26.51 11.38
CA MET A 6 9.47 27.49 10.94
C MET A 6 10.70 27.27 11.83
N TYR A 7 11.85 26.92 11.23
CA TYR A 7 13.12 26.97 11.94
C TYR A 7 13.44 28.44 12.20
N TYR A 8 13.45 28.84 13.48
CA TYR A 8 13.78 30.21 13.85
C TYR A 8 15.28 30.44 13.77
N ARG A 9 15.67 31.62 13.27
CA ARG A 9 17.06 32.10 13.34
C ARG A 9 17.54 32.03 14.81
N PRO A 10 18.69 31.42 15.12
CA PRO A 10 19.20 31.32 16.48
C PRO A 10 19.40 32.71 17.10
N ALA A 11 19.09 32.86 18.38
CA ALA A 11 19.44 34.08 19.11
C ALA A 11 20.95 34.09 19.42
N LEU A 12 21.60 35.25 19.25
CA LEU A 12 22.97 35.43 19.72
C LEU A 12 23.01 35.50 21.25
N LYS A 13 24.13 35.11 21.87
CA LYS A 13 24.34 35.24 23.31
C LYS A 13 24.06 36.66 23.80
N ASN A 14 23.51 36.77 25.01
CA ASN A 14 23.30 38.06 25.70
C ASN A 14 24.60 38.86 25.92
N SER A 15 25.76 38.20 25.87
CA SER A 15 27.08 38.83 25.97
C SER A 15 27.56 39.50 24.68
N VAL A 16 26.85 39.31 23.57
CA VAL A 16 27.09 40.02 22.31
C VAL A 16 26.54 41.44 22.41
N ASP A 17 27.26 42.41 21.89
CA ASP A 17 26.83 43.80 21.94
C ASP A 17 25.65 44.07 21.01
N VAL A 18 24.85 45.08 21.37
CA VAL A 18 23.61 45.45 20.69
C VAL A 18 23.84 45.69 19.19
N GLN A 19 24.98 46.30 18.80
CA GLN A 19 25.26 46.58 17.39
C GLN A 19 25.33 45.31 16.53
N LEU A 20 26.02 44.26 17.02
CA LEU A 20 26.12 42.98 16.31
C LEU A 20 24.80 42.20 16.40
N GLN A 21 24.10 42.24 17.54
CA GLN A 21 22.78 41.61 17.67
C GLN A 21 21.75 42.21 16.70
N THR A 22 21.66 43.54 16.60
CA THR A 22 20.74 44.23 15.69
C THR A 22 21.06 43.87 14.24
N ALA A 23 22.32 43.95 13.82
CA ALA A 23 22.72 43.60 12.45
C ALA A 23 22.39 42.14 12.10
N PHE A 24 22.56 41.21 13.05
CA PHE A 24 22.23 39.80 12.88
C PHE A 24 20.72 39.56 12.78
N ASN A 25 19.91 40.25 13.60
CA ASN A 25 18.45 40.14 13.57
C ASN A 25 17.85 40.77 12.30
N GLU A 26 18.44 41.84 11.80
CA GLU A 26 18.02 42.52 10.56
C GLU A 26 18.49 41.80 9.28
N GLY A 27 19.36 40.78 9.39
CA GLY A 27 19.87 40.03 8.23
C GLY A 27 20.90 40.80 7.40
N LEU A 28 21.60 41.77 8.00
CA LEU A 28 22.64 42.56 7.34
C LEU A 28 23.97 41.78 7.30
N TRP A 29 24.01 40.65 6.59
CA TRP A 29 25.10 39.67 6.63
C TRP A 29 26.50 40.24 6.42
N PRO A 30 26.76 41.13 5.44
CA PRO A 30 28.09 41.72 5.27
C PRO A 30 28.56 42.54 6.48
N ASN A 31 27.62 43.21 7.16
CA ASN A 31 27.92 43.96 8.38
C ASN A 31 28.22 43.02 9.54
N VAL A 32 27.48 41.92 9.64
CA VAL A 32 27.70 40.87 10.64
C VAL A 32 29.09 40.26 10.48
N VAL A 33 29.49 39.86 9.26
CA VAL A 33 30.83 39.29 8.96
C VAL A 33 31.93 40.24 9.44
N ARG A 34 31.84 41.53 9.08
CA ARG A 34 32.83 42.54 9.46
C ARG A 34 32.92 42.74 10.97
N LEU A 35 31.77 42.90 11.64
CA LEU A 35 31.70 43.12 13.08
C LEU A 35 32.18 41.89 13.86
N ALA A 36 31.74 40.69 13.48
CA ALA A 36 32.14 39.44 14.08
C ALA A 36 33.65 39.20 13.94
N ALA A 37 34.24 39.44 12.75
CA ALA A 37 35.68 39.36 12.53
C ALA A 37 36.47 40.36 13.41
N GLN A 38 35.96 41.59 13.58
CA GLN A 38 36.57 42.59 14.46
C GLN A 38 36.54 42.14 15.92
N ARG A 39 35.41 41.57 16.39
CA ARG A 39 35.28 41.06 17.75
C ARG A 39 36.13 39.81 17.99
N TYR A 40 36.24 38.91 17.02
CA TYR A 40 37.14 37.77 17.08
C TYR A 40 38.60 38.21 17.22
N LYS A 41 39.04 39.21 16.43
CA LYS A 41 40.41 39.76 16.55
C LYS A 41 40.68 40.36 17.93
N ALA A 42 39.70 41.05 18.51
CA ALA A 42 39.84 41.74 19.80
C ALA A 42 39.77 40.78 21.01
N LYS A 43 38.80 39.87 21.02
CA LYS A 43 38.50 39.01 22.18
C LYS A 43 39.11 37.60 22.07
N LYS A 44 39.49 37.17 20.86
CA LYS A 44 39.94 35.80 20.55
C LYS A 44 38.97 34.69 20.99
N ASP A 45 37.69 35.04 21.13
CA ASP A 45 36.62 34.13 21.52
C ASP A 45 36.07 33.41 20.26
N PRO A 46 36.20 32.08 20.16
CA PRO A 46 35.74 31.29 19.01
C PRO A 46 34.27 31.48 18.63
N TYR A 47 33.42 31.90 19.57
CA TYR A 47 32.00 32.17 19.30
C TYR A 47 31.79 33.24 18.22
N TYR A 48 32.64 34.27 18.17
CA TYR A 48 32.54 35.29 17.13
C TYR A 48 32.98 34.79 15.75
N GLU A 49 33.85 33.77 15.68
CA GLU A 49 34.17 33.11 14.42
C GLU A 49 32.96 32.28 13.94
N ALA A 50 32.23 31.62 14.85
CA ALA A 50 30.99 30.92 14.50
C ALA A 50 29.90 31.88 13.96
N ILE A 51 29.73 33.07 14.55
CA ILE A 51 28.82 34.11 14.03
C ILE A 51 29.23 34.55 12.62
N LYS A 52 30.54 34.73 12.40
CA LYS A 52 31.07 35.14 11.10
C LYS A 52 30.79 34.09 10.03
N VAL A 53 31.15 32.82 10.29
CA VAL A 53 30.89 31.69 9.37
C VAL A 53 29.40 31.53 9.09
N CYS A 54 28.57 31.70 10.11
CA CYS A 54 27.12 31.69 9.99
C CYS A 54 26.60 32.80 9.07
N ALA A 55 27.14 34.01 9.17
CA ALA A 55 26.77 35.10 8.27
C ALA A 55 27.29 34.90 6.84
N GLU A 56 28.50 34.34 6.67
CA GLU A 56 29.06 33.98 5.36
C GLU A 56 28.18 32.94 4.65
N SER A 57 27.59 31.99 5.39
CA SER A 57 26.73 30.97 4.79
C SER A 57 25.43 31.54 4.19
N GLN A 58 25.06 32.76 4.57
CA GLN A 58 23.87 33.47 4.08
C GLN A 58 24.18 34.38 2.88
N MET A 59 25.44 34.46 2.46
CA MET A 59 25.87 35.24 1.29
C MET A 59 25.67 34.46 -0.02
N ASP A 60 25.66 35.15 -1.16
CA ASP A 60 25.25 34.54 -2.43
C ASP A 60 26.33 33.65 -3.08
N THR A 61 27.61 33.80 -2.72
CA THR A 61 28.70 33.06 -3.40
C THR A 61 28.85 31.63 -2.88
N ALA A 62 29.10 30.69 -3.78
CA ALA A 62 29.24 29.25 -3.44
C ALA A 62 30.39 28.98 -2.45
N GLY A 63 31.46 29.78 -2.49
CA GLY A 63 32.60 29.65 -1.57
C GLY A 63 32.22 30.04 -0.13
N GLU A 64 31.47 31.14 0.03
CA GLU A 64 30.99 31.62 1.33
C GLU A 64 29.91 30.69 1.89
N LYS A 65 28.97 30.21 1.05
CA LYS A 65 27.98 29.19 1.43
C LYS A 65 28.59 27.89 1.94
N SER A 66 29.75 27.51 1.41
CA SER A 66 30.45 26.27 1.78
C SER A 66 31.37 26.43 2.99
N ALA A 67 31.64 27.66 3.46
CA ALA A 67 32.57 27.93 4.56
C ALA A 67 32.19 27.18 5.85
N VAL A 68 30.89 27.06 6.12
CA VAL A 68 30.36 26.30 7.26
C VAL A 68 30.77 24.82 7.24
N VAL A 69 30.81 24.20 6.07
CA VAL A 69 31.18 22.79 5.92
C VAL A 69 32.64 22.57 6.34
N PHE A 70 33.53 23.45 5.88
CA PHE A 70 34.95 23.39 6.23
C PHE A 70 35.20 23.68 7.71
N ALA A 71 34.47 24.65 8.29
CA ALA A 71 34.57 24.95 9.71
C ALA A 71 34.17 23.74 10.57
N ILE A 72 33.08 23.06 10.21
CA ILE A 72 32.61 21.87 10.92
C ILE A 72 33.57 20.69 10.72
N ASP A 73 34.05 20.43 9.51
CA ASP A 73 35.04 19.37 9.24
C ASP A 73 36.32 19.57 10.06
N ALA A 74 36.82 20.82 10.15
CA ALA A 74 37.97 21.15 10.99
C ALA A 74 37.72 20.84 12.48
N LEU A 75 36.55 21.22 13.02
CA LEU A 75 36.16 20.94 14.41
C LEU A 75 35.97 19.44 14.67
N VAL A 76 35.47 18.68 13.69
CA VAL A 76 35.31 17.23 13.81
C VAL A 76 36.66 16.52 13.82
N ARG A 77 37.60 16.94 12.94
CA ARG A 77 38.96 16.39 12.87
C ARG A 77 39.77 16.66 14.13
N ASP A 78 39.61 17.84 14.73
CA ASP A 78 40.17 18.13 16.03
C ASP A 78 39.39 17.38 17.13
N LYS A 79 39.93 16.25 17.58
CA LYS A 79 39.29 15.42 18.62
C LYS A 79 39.18 16.11 19.98
N ALA A 80 39.96 17.17 20.22
CA ALA A 80 39.92 17.94 21.46
C ALA A 80 38.93 19.12 21.40
N ALA A 81 38.44 19.48 20.21
CA ALA A 81 37.51 20.58 20.04
C ALA A 81 36.15 20.27 20.70
N VAL A 82 35.73 21.17 21.59
CA VAL A 82 34.41 21.18 22.21
C VAL A 82 33.81 22.59 22.03
N PRO A 83 33.19 22.88 20.87
CA PRO A 83 32.51 24.15 20.65
C PRO A 83 31.41 24.35 21.69
N ASP A 84 31.15 25.59 22.08
CA ASP A 84 30.05 25.90 22.99
C ASP A 84 28.68 25.63 22.32
N PHE A 85 27.63 25.48 23.15
CA PHE A 85 26.29 25.10 22.68
C PHE A 85 25.73 26.09 21.63
N ASP A 86 25.83 27.40 21.88
CA ASP A 86 25.29 28.40 20.96
C ASP A 86 26.06 28.44 19.63
N SER A 87 27.37 28.16 19.63
CA SER A 87 28.13 27.95 18.38
C SER A 87 27.56 26.79 17.57
N LEU A 88 27.19 25.68 18.22
CA LEU A 88 26.60 24.52 17.54
C LEU A 88 25.23 24.85 16.93
N GLU A 89 24.39 25.62 17.62
CA GLU A 89 23.10 26.10 17.07
C GLU A 89 23.31 26.96 15.82
N LEU A 90 24.30 27.86 15.82
CA LEU A 90 24.64 28.67 14.65
C LEU A 90 25.12 27.81 13.48
N TYR A 91 26.01 26.86 13.71
CA TYR A 91 26.51 25.97 12.66
C TYR A 91 25.43 25.07 12.07
N GLU A 92 24.55 24.51 12.91
CA GLU A 92 23.45 23.66 12.43
C GLU A 92 22.42 24.46 11.62
N TRP A 93 22.06 25.66 12.07
CA TRP A 93 21.19 26.56 11.29
C TRP A 93 21.82 26.93 9.94
N SER A 94 23.12 27.24 9.95
CA SER A 94 23.88 27.60 8.74
C SER A 94 23.91 26.47 7.71
N LEU A 95 24.10 25.21 8.14
CA LEU A 95 24.07 24.04 7.24
C LEU A 95 22.69 23.84 6.60
N LYS A 96 21.61 24.02 7.37
CA LYS A 96 20.24 23.86 6.87
C LYS A 96 19.89 24.94 5.82
N GLU A 97 20.21 26.20 6.09
CA GLU A 97 19.97 27.31 5.14
C GLU A 97 20.85 27.21 3.89
N ALA A 98 22.11 26.79 4.03
CA ALA A 98 23.00 26.59 2.89
C ALA A 98 22.57 25.41 1.99
N GLY A 99 21.66 24.54 2.48
CA GLY A 99 21.13 23.39 1.73
C GLY A 99 22.19 22.34 1.39
N VAL A 100 23.32 22.32 2.13
CA VAL A 100 24.43 21.42 1.83
C VAL A 100 24.17 20.04 2.44
N PRO A 101 24.14 18.95 1.65
CA PRO A 101 23.96 17.61 2.17
C PRO A 101 25.22 17.17 2.92
N VAL A 102 25.16 17.16 4.26
CA VAL A 102 26.19 16.61 5.13
C VAL A 102 25.66 15.43 5.93
N ASP A 103 26.52 14.45 6.19
CA ASP A 103 26.19 13.38 7.12
C ASP A 103 26.18 13.92 8.55
N TYR A 104 24.98 14.20 9.07
CA TYR A 104 24.78 14.74 10.41
C TYR A 104 25.45 13.86 11.48
N SER A 105 25.41 12.53 11.32
CA SER A 105 25.95 11.57 12.29
C SER A 105 27.47 11.60 12.39
N GLN A 106 28.14 12.04 11.32
CA GLN A 106 29.60 12.20 11.26
C GLN A 106 30.07 13.64 11.48
N THR A 107 29.15 14.60 11.55
CA THR A 107 29.46 16.04 11.63
C THR A 107 28.90 16.68 12.91
N ILE A 108 27.77 17.38 12.83
CA ILE A 108 27.15 18.09 13.97
C ILE A 108 26.81 17.14 15.12
N GLY A 109 26.31 15.93 14.82
CA GLY A 109 25.99 14.92 15.83
C GLY A 109 27.18 14.56 16.72
N VAL A 110 28.36 14.40 16.12
CA VAL A 110 29.62 14.13 16.85
C VAL A 110 29.96 15.28 17.79
N LEU A 111 29.85 16.52 17.33
CA LEU A 111 30.15 17.70 18.14
C LEU A 111 29.16 17.85 19.30
N ARG A 112 27.86 17.60 19.07
CA ARG A 112 26.83 17.58 20.12
C ARG A 112 27.10 16.49 21.15
N ALA A 113 27.49 15.29 20.73
CA ALA A 113 27.86 14.20 21.64
C ALA A 113 29.10 14.53 22.49
N ARG A 114 30.14 15.14 21.90
CA ARG A 114 31.33 15.61 22.63
C ARG A 114 30.98 16.70 23.64
N TRP A 115 30.17 17.65 23.24
CA TRP A 115 29.69 18.72 24.12
C TRP A 115 28.89 18.17 25.30
N ALA A 116 27.97 17.24 25.05
CA ALA A 116 27.17 16.61 26.11
C ALA A 116 28.04 15.83 27.11
N LYS A 117 29.03 15.08 26.62
CA LYS A 117 30.01 14.36 27.48
C LYS A 117 30.84 15.30 28.35
N SER A 118 31.18 16.47 27.82
CA SER A 118 31.95 17.48 28.56
C SER A 118 31.09 18.26 29.56
N ASN A 119 29.77 18.31 29.35
CA ASN A 119 28.83 19.10 30.14
C ASN A 119 27.62 18.26 30.65
N PRO A 120 27.84 17.10 31.30
CA PRO A 120 26.78 16.12 31.56
C PRO A 120 25.67 16.62 32.51
N ALA A 121 25.97 17.61 33.36
CA ALA A 121 25.01 18.22 34.29
C ALA A 121 24.19 19.37 33.68
N SER A 122 24.51 19.81 32.46
CA SER A 122 23.84 20.95 31.82
C SER A 122 22.42 20.59 31.34
N PRO A 123 21.43 21.49 31.46
CA PRO A 123 20.09 21.25 30.92
C PRO A 123 20.09 21.14 29.38
N HIS A 124 21.04 21.77 28.68
CA HIS A 124 21.11 21.73 27.22
C HIS A 124 21.51 20.36 26.64
N VAL A 125 21.89 19.38 27.48
CA VAL A 125 22.12 18.00 27.03
C VAL A 125 20.83 17.41 26.42
N VAL A 126 19.66 17.78 26.95
CA VAL A 126 18.36 17.37 26.40
C VAL A 126 18.13 17.96 25.02
N GLU A 127 18.49 19.23 24.79
CA GLU A 127 18.39 19.84 23.46
C GLU A 127 19.39 19.22 22.46
N CYS A 128 20.61 18.88 22.90
CA CYS A 128 21.53 18.11 22.07
C CYS A 128 20.96 16.74 21.68
N LEU A 129 20.32 16.03 22.63
CA LEU A 129 19.63 14.77 22.36
C LEU A 129 18.50 14.97 21.36
N ARG A 130 17.65 15.98 21.58
CA ARG A 130 16.54 16.34 20.70
C ARG A 130 16.99 16.58 19.27
N SER A 131 18.02 17.39 19.07
CA SER A 131 18.54 17.69 17.73
C SER A 131 19.05 16.43 17.03
N CYS A 132 19.78 15.55 17.73
CA CYS A 132 20.20 14.26 17.17
C CYS A 132 19.00 13.34 16.84
N VAL A 133 17.99 13.26 17.70
CA VAL A 133 16.78 12.45 17.45
C VAL A 133 16.00 12.98 16.24
N LEU A 134 15.81 14.30 16.12
CA LEU A 134 15.12 14.93 14.99
C LEU A 134 15.92 14.81 13.67
N ALA A 135 17.25 14.78 13.75
CA ALA A 135 18.11 14.46 12.62
C ALA A 135 18.16 12.95 12.28
N TRP A 136 17.50 12.12 13.09
CA TRP A 136 17.54 10.66 13.04
C TRP A 136 18.95 10.06 13.16
N ASP A 137 19.80 10.68 13.96
CA ASP A 137 21.16 10.24 14.27
C ASP A 137 21.15 9.39 15.54
N LEU A 138 20.87 8.10 15.37
CA LEU A 138 20.73 7.15 16.48
C LEU A 138 22.07 6.88 17.17
N VAL A 139 23.19 6.97 16.45
CA VAL A 139 24.54 6.72 16.97
C VAL A 139 24.89 7.74 18.05
N ASN A 140 24.77 9.04 17.74
CA ASN A 140 25.09 10.07 18.73
C ASN A 140 23.95 10.27 19.74
N ALA A 141 22.68 10.09 19.34
CA ALA A 141 21.56 10.16 20.27
C ALA A 141 21.70 9.11 21.40
N GLN A 142 22.08 7.88 21.07
CA GLN A 142 22.34 6.84 22.07
C GLN A 142 23.45 7.24 23.05
N GLN A 143 24.56 7.79 22.55
CA GLN A 143 25.67 8.23 23.41
C GLN A 143 25.28 9.39 24.32
N ILE A 144 24.51 10.35 23.80
CA ILE A 144 24.01 11.49 24.58
C ILE A 144 23.02 11.00 25.64
N ALA A 145 22.09 10.11 25.29
CA ALA A 145 21.14 9.55 26.25
C ALA A 145 21.83 8.75 27.37
N ALA A 146 22.85 7.96 27.05
CA ALA A 146 23.65 7.25 28.04
C ALA A 146 24.45 8.20 28.96
N THR A 147 24.93 9.33 28.40
CA THR A 147 25.58 10.39 29.17
C THR A 147 24.59 11.09 30.10
N LEU A 148 23.38 11.34 29.63
CA LEU A 148 22.30 11.98 30.38
C LEU A 148 21.84 11.10 31.55
N ASP A 149 21.66 9.79 31.36
CA ASP A 149 21.32 8.86 32.47
C ASP A 149 22.42 8.85 33.55
N LYS A 150 23.69 8.82 33.15
CA LYS A 150 24.83 8.79 34.09
C LYS A 150 25.06 10.13 34.80
N GLY A 151 24.93 11.23 34.07
CA GLY A 151 25.20 12.59 34.57
C GLY A 151 24.08 13.14 35.45
N GLN A 152 22.87 12.65 35.28
CA GLN A 152 21.67 13.12 35.98
C GLN A 152 20.80 11.95 36.48
N PRO A 153 21.36 11.03 37.28
CA PRO A 153 20.64 9.82 37.69
C PRO A 153 19.44 10.19 38.55
N GLY A 154 18.27 9.63 38.23
CA GLY A 154 17.03 9.84 38.98
C GLY A 154 16.32 11.18 38.75
N LYS A 155 16.85 12.09 37.92
CA LYS A 155 16.10 13.26 37.44
C LYS A 155 15.05 12.85 36.40
N ASN A 156 14.07 13.73 36.18
CA ASN A 156 12.97 13.51 35.23
C ASN A 156 12.26 12.18 35.47
N ASP A 157 12.03 11.87 36.75
CA ASP A 157 11.43 10.61 37.21
C ASP A 157 12.03 9.39 36.53
N GLY A 158 13.35 9.30 36.36
CA GLY A 158 14.01 8.12 35.77
C GLY A 158 13.81 7.91 34.26
N LYS A 159 13.08 8.80 33.56
CA LYS A 159 12.81 8.69 32.11
C LYS A 159 14.09 8.66 31.27
N HIS A 160 15.15 9.32 31.70
CA HIS A 160 16.44 9.32 30.99
C HIS A 160 17.03 7.90 30.82
N MET A 161 16.82 7.02 31.79
CA MET A 161 17.22 5.62 31.69
C MET A 161 16.47 4.93 30.53
N PHE A 162 15.16 5.12 30.45
CA PHE A 162 14.34 4.54 29.40
C PHE A 162 14.60 5.17 28.03
N TRP A 163 14.89 6.48 27.94
CA TRP A 163 15.38 7.10 26.71
C TRP A 163 16.67 6.42 26.22
N SER A 164 17.61 6.18 27.12
CA SER A 164 18.84 5.46 26.80
C SER A 164 18.56 4.04 26.33
N ILE A 165 17.69 3.30 27.03
CA ILE A 165 17.34 1.92 26.65
C ILE A 165 16.67 1.89 25.28
N THR A 166 15.65 2.72 25.06
CA THR A 166 14.91 2.80 23.79
C THR A 166 15.83 3.15 22.63
N LEU A 167 16.74 4.13 22.81
CA LEU A 167 17.71 4.51 21.76
C LEU A 167 18.77 3.44 21.52
N THR A 168 19.23 2.74 22.58
CA THR A 168 20.14 1.59 22.42
C THR A 168 19.46 0.46 21.64
N TYR A 169 18.19 0.19 21.92
CA TYR A 169 17.44 -0.83 21.19
C TYR A 169 17.16 -0.40 19.73
N LEU A 170 16.71 0.83 19.50
CA LEU A 170 16.51 1.38 18.15
C LEU A 170 17.78 1.33 17.32
N LEU A 171 18.93 1.70 17.92
CA LEU A 171 20.21 1.59 17.24
C LEU A 171 20.53 0.14 16.89
N SER A 172 20.25 -0.81 17.79
CA SER A 172 20.55 -2.24 17.55
C SER A 172 19.80 -2.85 16.36
N ILE A 173 18.64 -2.30 15.99
CA ILE A 173 17.83 -2.76 14.86
C ILE A 173 17.93 -1.82 13.64
N SER A 174 18.78 -0.79 13.71
CA SER A 174 18.96 0.20 12.65
C SER A 174 20.16 -0.14 11.78
N PRO A 175 20.12 0.19 10.47
CA PRO A 175 21.31 0.16 9.60
C PRO A 175 22.45 1.07 10.08
N GLN A 176 22.19 2.02 10.98
CA GLN A 176 23.22 2.87 11.59
C GLN A 176 24.03 2.15 12.68
N CYS A 177 23.63 0.94 13.07
CA CYS A 177 24.38 0.16 14.05
C CYS A 177 25.81 -0.11 13.54
N PRO A 178 26.85 0.19 14.32
CA PRO A 178 28.20 -0.23 13.96
C PRO A 178 28.29 -1.74 13.75
N ASP A 179 29.13 -2.16 12.81
CA ASP A 179 29.30 -3.57 12.43
C ASP A 179 29.51 -4.47 13.66
N ARG A 180 28.73 -5.55 13.73
CA ARG A 180 28.78 -6.58 14.79
C ARG A 180 28.39 -6.10 16.20
N MET A 181 27.81 -4.91 16.35
CA MET A 181 27.37 -4.36 17.65
C MET A 181 25.86 -4.49 17.91
N ASP A 182 25.09 -4.90 16.90
CA ASP A 182 23.64 -5.11 16.93
C ASP A 182 23.23 -6.08 18.06
N VAL A 183 23.86 -7.25 18.11
CA VAL A 183 23.59 -8.26 19.14
C VAL A 183 23.94 -7.73 20.54
N MET A 184 25.04 -6.98 20.65
CA MET A 184 25.48 -6.43 21.93
C MET A 184 24.50 -5.38 22.46
N PHE A 185 24.10 -4.41 21.62
CA PHE A 185 23.17 -3.35 22.01
C PHE A 185 21.76 -3.91 22.28
N GLY A 186 21.31 -4.88 21.50
CA GLY A 186 20.06 -5.59 21.76
C GLY A 186 20.09 -6.32 23.11
N LYS A 187 21.18 -7.05 23.40
CA LYS A 187 21.37 -7.74 24.69
C LYS A 187 21.46 -6.76 25.85
N LEU A 188 22.20 -5.65 25.70
CA LEU A 188 22.33 -4.62 26.73
C LEU A 188 20.97 -4.04 27.12
N SER A 189 20.15 -3.69 26.12
CA SER A 189 18.80 -3.15 26.33
C SER A 189 17.91 -4.14 27.10
N ARG A 190 17.93 -5.42 26.69
CA ARG A 190 17.20 -6.50 27.39
C ARG A 190 17.64 -6.65 28.83
N MET A 191 18.95 -6.72 29.08
CA MET A 191 19.49 -6.89 30.43
C MET A 191 19.15 -5.70 31.35
N GLN A 192 19.15 -4.48 30.81
CA GLN A 192 18.77 -3.29 31.57
C GLN A 192 17.30 -3.31 31.97
N LEU A 193 16.41 -3.72 31.06
CA LEU A 193 14.97 -3.86 31.36
C LEU A 193 14.70 -5.04 32.30
N GLU A 194 15.39 -6.16 32.15
CA GLU A 194 15.27 -7.30 33.07
C GLU A 194 15.70 -6.92 34.49
N LYS A 195 16.77 -6.14 34.63
CA LYS A 195 17.18 -5.58 35.92
C LYS A 195 16.10 -4.67 36.51
N ALA A 196 15.48 -3.81 35.69
CA ALA A 196 14.38 -2.94 36.13
C ALA A 196 13.14 -3.75 36.56
N ALA A 197 12.80 -4.80 35.81
CA ALA A 197 11.71 -5.72 36.15
C ALA A 197 11.97 -6.43 37.49
N ASN A 198 13.19 -6.95 37.72
CA ASN A 198 13.57 -7.60 38.96
C ASN A 198 13.53 -6.65 40.18
N ILE A 199 13.93 -5.39 39.99
CA ILE A 199 13.81 -4.35 41.04
C ILE A 199 12.33 -4.17 41.41
N THR A 200 11.45 -4.06 40.41
CA THR A 200 10.01 -3.88 40.57
C THR A 200 9.37 -5.07 41.28
N ALA A 201 9.72 -6.30 40.87
CA ALA A 201 9.23 -7.53 41.48
C ALA A 201 9.67 -7.69 42.95
N SER A 202 10.83 -7.13 43.31
CA SER A 202 11.37 -7.17 44.67
C SER A 202 10.84 -6.04 45.57
N ALA A 203 10.01 -5.13 45.03
CA ALA A 203 9.47 -4.00 45.77
C ALA A 203 8.35 -4.47 46.72
N THR A 204 8.60 -4.41 48.03
CA THR A 204 7.57 -4.66 49.05
C THR A 204 6.66 -3.42 49.17
N SER A 205 5.35 -3.65 49.25
CA SER A 205 4.31 -2.62 49.32
C SER A 205 4.62 -1.56 50.41
N GLY A 206 4.89 -0.33 49.98
CA GLY A 206 4.86 0.84 50.87
C GLY A 206 6.17 1.61 51.08
N LYS A 207 7.30 1.28 50.43
CA LYS A 207 8.47 2.18 50.40
C LYS A 207 8.73 2.69 48.96
N PRO A 208 8.83 4.01 48.72
CA PRO A 208 9.18 4.53 47.41
C PRO A 208 10.57 4.03 47.03
N GLN A 209 10.63 3.20 45.98
CA GLN A 209 11.86 2.57 45.52
C GLN A 209 12.70 3.58 44.71
N ALA A 210 14.03 3.43 44.77
CA ALA A 210 14.96 4.21 43.97
C ALA A 210 14.60 4.14 42.47
N GLY A 211 14.60 5.29 41.78
CA GLY A 211 13.99 5.51 40.46
C GLY A 211 14.60 4.78 39.24
N ARG A 212 14.78 3.45 39.32
CA ARG A 212 15.27 2.57 38.24
C ARG A 212 14.43 1.29 38.04
N GLY A 213 13.29 1.15 38.73
CA GLY A 213 12.29 0.11 38.45
C GLY A 213 11.28 0.51 37.37
N LEU A 214 10.49 -0.45 36.90
CA LEU A 214 9.34 -0.24 36.02
C LEU A 214 8.17 0.30 36.86
N ARG A 215 7.58 1.42 36.45
CA ARG A 215 6.52 2.14 37.16
C ARG A 215 5.29 2.34 36.30
N GLU A 216 5.51 2.82 35.08
CA GLU A 216 4.43 3.14 34.15
C GLU A 216 4.12 1.96 33.21
N GLU A 217 2.90 1.92 32.69
CA GLU A 217 2.46 0.89 31.74
C GLU A 217 3.39 0.81 30.52
N GLU A 218 3.82 1.94 29.98
CA GLU A 218 4.72 1.99 28.82
C GLU A 218 6.12 1.42 29.10
N GLU A 219 6.61 1.51 30.34
CA GLU A 219 7.90 0.92 30.72
C GLU A 219 7.81 -0.61 30.75
N ILE A 220 6.66 -1.14 31.20
CA ILE A 220 6.36 -2.57 31.18
C ILE A 220 6.14 -3.05 29.75
N ASN A 221 5.37 -2.32 28.94
CA ASN A 221 5.18 -2.62 27.52
C ASN A 221 6.53 -2.66 26.77
N LEU A 222 7.44 -1.72 27.05
CA LEU A 222 8.78 -1.72 26.49
C LEU A 222 9.59 -2.96 26.90
N TYR A 223 9.53 -3.39 28.16
CA TYR A 223 10.16 -4.63 28.63
C TYR A 223 9.74 -5.84 27.80
N TYR A 224 8.43 -6.00 27.56
CA TYR A 224 7.91 -7.09 26.75
C TYR A 224 8.27 -6.96 25.27
N ARG A 225 8.18 -5.75 24.69
CA ARG A 225 8.51 -5.52 23.28
C ARG A 225 9.96 -5.82 22.95
N VAL A 226 10.89 -5.51 23.87
CA VAL A 226 12.34 -5.74 23.72
C VAL A 226 12.74 -7.17 24.13
N GLY A 227 12.09 -7.72 25.17
CA GLY A 227 12.33 -9.07 25.70
C GLY A 227 11.74 -10.20 24.84
N GLY A 228 10.67 -9.93 24.08
CA GLY A 228 10.05 -10.90 23.17
C GLY A 228 9.47 -12.13 23.89
N LYS A 229 9.45 -13.28 23.21
CA LYS A 229 8.85 -14.54 23.70
C LYS A 229 9.34 -14.95 25.10
N GLU A 230 10.64 -14.78 25.37
CA GLU A 230 11.21 -15.17 26.67
C GLU A 230 10.62 -14.37 27.84
N ALA A 231 10.32 -13.09 27.63
CA ALA A 231 9.68 -12.26 28.65
C ALA A 231 8.26 -12.74 28.96
N TYR A 232 7.49 -13.12 27.93
CA TYR A 232 6.15 -13.68 28.09
C TYR A 232 6.17 -15.03 28.83
N LEU A 233 7.06 -15.94 28.47
CA LEU A 233 7.20 -17.23 29.16
C LEU A 233 7.57 -17.06 30.64
N LYS A 234 8.52 -16.18 30.95
CA LYS A 234 8.89 -15.86 32.35
C LYS A 234 7.70 -15.31 33.15
N SER A 235 6.80 -14.56 32.50
CA SER A 235 5.65 -13.97 33.18
C SER A 235 4.61 -14.99 33.64
N LEU A 236 4.51 -16.13 32.95
CA LEU A 236 3.58 -17.21 33.32
C LEU A 236 4.02 -17.97 34.57
N ALA A 237 5.32 -18.01 34.86
CA ALA A 237 5.87 -18.71 36.02
C ALA A 237 5.79 -17.90 37.34
N ALA A 238 5.36 -16.63 37.29
CA ALA A 238 5.40 -15.70 38.42
C ALA A 238 4.08 -14.94 38.58
N GLU A 239 3.00 -15.66 38.90
CA GLU A 239 1.61 -15.14 38.97
C GLU A 239 1.42 -13.93 39.90
N SER A 240 2.24 -13.79 40.97
CA SER A 240 2.17 -12.65 41.90
C SER A 240 3.13 -11.50 41.58
N ASN A 241 3.79 -11.53 40.43
CA ASN A 241 4.72 -10.46 40.02
C ASN A 241 3.92 -9.26 39.47
N PRO A 242 4.14 -8.02 39.98
CA PRO A 242 3.48 -6.82 39.48
C PRO A 242 3.70 -6.55 37.99
N VAL A 243 4.76 -7.11 37.41
CA VAL A 243 5.12 -6.97 35.99
C VAL A 243 4.46 -8.04 35.11
N SER A 244 3.86 -9.10 35.70
CA SER A 244 3.30 -10.22 34.93
C SER A 244 2.10 -9.79 34.06
N VAL A 245 1.87 -10.52 32.95
CA VAL A 245 0.79 -10.22 32.01
C VAL A 245 -0.58 -10.22 32.69
N LEU A 246 -0.82 -11.20 33.57
CA LEU A 246 -2.10 -11.35 34.26
C LEU A 246 -2.31 -10.29 35.33
N GLU A 247 -1.26 -9.87 36.04
CA GLU A 247 -1.37 -8.81 37.03
C GLU A 247 -1.64 -7.45 36.36
N GLN A 248 -1.00 -7.19 35.22
CA GLN A 248 -1.31 -6.02 34.40
C GLN A 248 -2.76 -6.06 33.89
N TYR A 249 -3.24 -7.22 33.45
CA TYR A 249 -4.64 -7.42 33.08
C TYR A 249 -5.60 -7.24 34.29
N ASN A 250 -5.21 -7.66 35.49
CA ASN A 250 -6.00 -7.45 36.70
C ASN A 250 -6.20 -5.96 37.01
N GLN A 251 -5.21 -5.13 36.69
CA GLN A 251 -5.27 -3.66 36.80
C GLN A 251 -6.08 -2.97 35.68
N GLY A 252 -6.68 -3.73 34.75
CA GLY A 252 -7.49 -3.21 33.65
C GLY A 252 -6.73 -3.05 32.33
N ARG A 253 -5.44 -3.38 32.27
CA ARG A 253 -4.58 -3.18 31.10
C ARG A 253 -4.61 -4.39 30.17
N LYS A 254 -5.27 -4.27 29.02
CA LYS A 254 -5.51 -5.39 28.09
C LYS A 254 -4.42 -5.61 27.04
N HIS A 255 -3.55 -4.62 26.84
CA HIS A 255 -2.59 -4.59 25.74
C HIS A 255 -1.65 -5.81 25.77
N LEU A 256 -1.00 -6.05 26.92
CA LEU A 256 -0.07 -7.16 27.10
C LEU A 256 -0.73 -8.55 26.97
N LEU A 257 -1.99 -8.68 27.39
CA LEU A 257 -2.74 -9.91 27.19
C LEU A 257 -2.87 -10.23 25.69
N ARG A 258 -3.20 -9.24 24.86
CA ARG A 258 -3.33 -9.43 23.41
C ARG A 258 -1.99 -9.76 22.76
N GLU A 259 -0.94 -9.01 23.09
CA GLU A 259 0.41 -9.23 22.55
C GLU A 259 0.98 -10.60 22.93
N SER A 260 0.76 -11.05 24.17
CA SER A 260 1.19 -12.37 24.63
C SER A 260 0.44 -13.51 23.94
N LEU A 261 -0.88 -13.38 23.76
CA LEU A 261 -1.68 -14.35 23.00
C LEU A 261 -1.21 -14.44 21.54
N GLU A 262 -0.90 -13.32 20.90
CA GLU A 262 -0.35 -13.32 19.54
C GLU A 262 1.04 -13.98 19.49
N ALA A 263 1.90 -13.74 20.48
CA ALA A 263 3.21 -14.36 20.56
C ALA A 263 3.13 -15.88 20.77
N PHE A 264 2.21 -16.37 21.61
CA PHE A 264 2.00 -17.80 21.83
C PHE A 264 1.33 -18.49 20.63
N GLU A 265 0.36 -17.84 19.97
CA GLU A 265 -0.25 -18.37 18.75
C GLU A 265 0.78 -18.52 17.62
N LYS A 266 1.63 -17.51 17.38
CA LYS A 266 2.73 -17.58 16.39
C LYS A 266 3.73 -18.69 16.71
N ALA A 267 3.87 -19.04 17.99
CA ALA A 267 4.73 -20.13 18.45
C ALA A 267 4.02 -21.49 18.48
N GLU A 268 2.75 -21.56 18.09
CA GLU A 268 1.89 -22.76 18.19
C GLU A 268 1.82 -23.35 19.61
N ASP A 269 1.98 -22.51 20.63
CA ASP A 269 1.98 -22.89 22.04
C ASP A 269 0.55 -22.86 22.60
N TRP A 270 -0.27 -23.83 22.16
CA TRP A 270 -1.70 -23.89 22.45
C TRP A 270 -2.01 -24.10 23.94
N ASP A 271 -1.09 -24.70 24.71
CA ASP A 271 -1.26 -24.89 26.14
C ASP A 271 -1.25 -23.56 26.91
N ASN A 272 -0.31 -22.68 26.57
CA ASN A 272 -0.24 -21.34 27.16
C ASN A 272 -1.36 -20.42 26.65
N VAL A 273 -1.75 -20.55 25.37
CA VAL A 273 -2.95 -19.85 24.86
C VAL A 273 -4.19 -20.24 25.64
N TYR A 274 -4.45 -21.55 25.81
CA TYR A 274 -5.60 -22.05 26.56
C TYR A 274 -5.61 -21.51 28.00
N SER A 275 -4.49 -21.68 28.71
CA SER A 275 -4.37 -21.31 30.12
C SER A 275 -4.55 -19.81 30.32
N LEU A 276 -3.95 -18.99 29.45
CA LEU A 276 -4.03 -17.54 29.56
C LEU A 276 -5.45 -17.01 29.25
N CYS A 277 -6.11 -17.55 28.21
CA CYS A 277 -7.51 -17.23 27.93
C CYS A 277 -8.43 -17.62 29.09
N LEU A 278 -8.26 -18.84 29.62
CA LEU A 278 -9.04 -19.35 30.73
C LEU A 278 -8.93 -18.45 31.97
N GLN A 279 -7.71 -18.09 32.36
CA GLN A 279 -7.48 -17.24 33.52
C GLN A 279 -8.03 -15.82 33.30
N ALA A 280 -7.84 -15.25 32.12
CA ALA A 280 -8.35 -13.92 31.80
C ALA A 280 -9.89 -13.86 31.79
N LEU A 281 -10.57 -14.89 31.28
CA LEU A 281 -12.03 -14.99 31.21
C LEU A 281 -12.67 -15.40 32.55
N LYS A 282 -11.94 -16.07 33.45
CA LYS A 282 -12.39 -16.39 34.82
C LYS A 282 -12.31 -15.20 35.79
N LYS A 283 -11.73 -14.07 35.38
CA LYS A 283 -11.69 -12.86 36.21
C LYS A 283 -13.11 -12.39 36.56
N GLU A 284 -13.34 -12.12 37.84
CA GLU A 284 -14.59 -11.55 38.34
C GLU A 284 -14.43 -10.04 38.61
N ASP A 285 -15.53 -9.30 38.56
CA ASP A 285 -15.60 -7.89 38.97
C ASP A 285 -15.82 -7.75 40.49
N GLU A 286 -15.96 -6.51 40.97
CA GLU A 286 -16.16 -6.22 42.40
C GLU A 286 -17.45 -6.83 42.97
N ASP A 287 -18.44 -7.13 42.12
CA ASP A 287 -19.72 -7.74 42.48
C ASP A 287 -19.69 -9.28 42.41
N GLY A 288 -18.54 -9.89 42.11
CA GLY A 288 -18.41 -11.34 41.91
C GLY A 288 -19.04 -11.85 40.61
N LYS A 289 -19.31 -10.96 39.65
CA LYS A 289 -19.82 -11.31 38.31
C LYS A 289 -18.64 -11.47 37.34
N PRO A 290 -18.79 -12.21 36.23
CA PRO A 290 -17.70 -12.37 35.29
C PRO A 290 -17.32 -11.03 34.61
N SER A 291 -16.03 -10.73 34.59
CA SER A 291 -15.51 -9.48 34.04
C SER A 291 -15.52 -9.51 32.51
N PHE A 292 -16.12 -8.49 31.90
CA PHE A 292 -16.09 -8.30 30.45
C PHE A 292 -14.76 -7.74 29.91
N LEU A 293 -13.72 -7.68 30.75
CA LEU A 293 -12.43 -7.11 30.38
C LEU A 293 -11.72 -7.94 29.29
N ALA A 294 -11.73 -9.27 29.35
CA ALA A 294 -11.20 -10.15 28.29
C ALA A 294 -12.26 -10.64 27.30
N PHE A 295 -13.51 -10.16 27.42
CA PHE A 295 -14.61 -10.62 26.58
C PHE A 295 -14.55 -10.01 25.17
N ASP A 296 -13.66 -10.57 24.36
CA ASP A 296 -13.32 -10.17 22.99
C ASP A 296 -13.37 -11.41 22.09
N MET A 297 -13.90 -11.26 20.87
CA MET A 297 -14.06 -12.40 19.96
C MET A 297 -12.73 -13.06 19.56
N ARG A 298 -11.63 -12.31 19.53
CA ARG A 298 -10.30 -12.89 19.28
C ARG A 298 -9.88 -13.83 20.41
N VAL A 299 -10.13 -13.44 21.66
CA VAL A 299 -9.84 -14.27 22.85
C VAL A 299 -10.70 -15.53 22.83
N TRP A 300 -11.99 -15.42 22.54
CA TRP A 300 -12.89 -16.58 22.44
C TRP A 300 -12.51 -17.53 21.31
N LYS A 301 -12.25 -17.03 20.09
CA LYS A 301 -11.77 -17.86 18.98
C LYS A 301 -10.47 -18.59 19.32
N LEU A 302 -9.52 -17.90 19.97
CA LEU A 302 -8.28 -18.53 20.44
C LEU A 302 -8.51 -19.56 21.54
N PHE A 303 -9.40 -19.29 22.48
CA PHE A 303 -9.71 -20.20 23.58
C PHE A 303 -10.34 -21.51 23.07
N VAL A 304 -11.34 -21.40 22.19
CA VAL A 304 -11.99 -22.55 21.54
C VAL A 304 -10.99 -23.32 20.67
N LYS A 305 -10.18 -22.63 19.86
CA LYS A 305 -9.15 -23.27 19.04
C LYS A 305 -8.12 -24.01 19.91
N ALA A 306 -7.64 -23.39 20.99
CA ALA A 306 -6.68 -24.02 21.89
C ALA A 306 -7.29 -25.23 22.62
N ALA A 307 -8.58 -25.19 22.99
CA ALA A 307 -9.29 -26.33 23.56
C ALA A 307 -9.32 -27.53 22.61
N SER A 308 -9.49 -27.29 21.30
CA SER A 308 -9.45 -28.35 20.28
C SER A 308 -8.07 -29.01 20.11
N MET A 309 -7.02 -28.40 20.65
CA MET A 309 -5.65 -28.91 20.60
C MET A 309 -5.22 -29.62 21.90
N LYS A 310 -6.10 -29.69 22.92
CA LYS A 310 -5.80 -30.36 24.19
C LYS A 310 -5.85 -31.90 24.05
N PRO A 311 -5.10 -32.65 24.88
CA PRO A 311 -5.18 -34.12 24.90
C PRO A 311 -6.57 -34.65 25.25
N ASP A 312 -7.27 -34.00 26.20
CA ASP A 312 -8.66 -34.28 26.57
C ASP A 312 -9.56 -33.15 26.05
N VAL A 313 -10.02 -33.31 24.81
CA VAL A 313 -10.83 -32.30 24.11
C VAL A 313 -12.20 -32.14 24.77
N GLU A 314 -12.84 -33.23 25.22
CA GLU A 314 -14.18 -33.15 25.80
C GLU A 314 -14.18 -32.40 27.13
N ALA A 315 -13.21 -32.69 28.00
CA ALA A 315 -13.05 -31.96 29.26
C ALA A 315 -12.74 -30.47 29.02
N ALA A 316 -11.85 -30.17 28.06
CA ALA A 316 -11.51 -28.79 27.72
C ALA A 316 -12.72 -28.01 27.18
N PHE A 317 -13.52 -28.60 26.29
CA PHE A 317 -14.74 -27.95 25.77
C PHE A 317 -15.83 -27.78 26.85
N THR A 318 -15.95 -28.73 27.78
CA THR A 318 -16.84 -28.60 28.94
C THR A 318 -16.43 -27.40 29.80
N GLU A 319 -15.14 -27.22 30.07
CA GLU A 319 -14.65 -26.05 30.81
C GLU A 319 -14.89 -24.73 30.05
N VAL A 320 -14.69 -24.71 28.73
CA VAL A 320 -15.02 -23.54 27.89
C VAL A 320 -16.52 -23.21 27.99
N GLN A 321 -17.39 -24.22 27.93
CA GLN A 321 -18.83 -24.06 28.07
C GLN A 321 -19.22 -23.51 29.44
N ASP A 322 -18.62 -24.01 30.52
CA ASP A 322 -18.87 -23.54 31.89
C ASP A 322 -18.49 -22.05 32.04
N VAL A 323 -17.35 -21.65 31.49
CA VAL A 323 -16.93 -20.24 31.49
C VAL A 323 -17.92 -19.38 30.70
N LEU A 324 -18.33 -19.81 29.50
CA LEU A 324 -19.28 -19.07 28.68
C LEU A 324 -20.65 -18.94 29.35
N GLN A 325 -21.12 -20.00 30.02
CA GLN A 325 -22.41 -20.01 30.70
C GLN A 325 -22.50 -18.97 31.83
N LYS A 326 -21.38 -18.65 32.49
CA LYS A 326 -21.30 -17.54 33.45
C LYS A 326 -21.62 -16.19 32.80
N PHE A 327 -21.16 -15.94 31.58
CA PHE A 327 -21.47 -14.70 30.86
C PHE A 327 -22.91 -14.68 30.35
N VAL A 328 -23.42 -15.83 29.90
CA VAL A 328 -24.83 -15.97 29.46
C VAL A 328 -25.79 -15.66 30.60
N SER A 329 -25.50 -16.10 31.83
CA SER A 329 -26.38 -15.87 32.98
C SER A 329 -26.54 -14.39 33.36
N VAL A 330 -25.56 -13.54 33.01
CA VAL A 330 -25.59 -12.09 33.26
C VAL A 330 -25.93 -11.26 32.02
N GLN A 331 -26.16 -11.89 30.87
CA GLN A 331 -26.40 -11.25 29.56
C GLN A 331 -27.54 -10.21 29.61
N GLY A 332 -28.65 -10.50 30.30
CA GLY A 332 -29.78 -9.58 30.41
C GLY A 332 -29.47 -8.25 31.11
N SER A 333 -28.38 -8.20 31.87
CA SER A 333 -27.90 -6.98 32.57
C SER A 333 -26.66 -6.36 31.92
N ALA A 334 -26.10 -6.99 30.89
CA ALA A 334 -24.89 -6.52 30.22
C ALA A 334 -25.18 -5.40 29.21
N ALA A 335 -24.16 -4.62 28.88
CA ALA A 335 -24.26 -3.61 27.81
C ALA A 335 -24.60 -4.30 26.46
N PRO A 336 -25.43 -3.69 25.60
CA PRO A 336 -25.87 -4.30 24.35
C PRO A 336 -24.75 -4.85 23.45
N MET A 337 -23.58 -4.20 23.45
CA MET A 337 -22.40 -4.64 22.68
C MET A 337 -21.91 -6.05 23.07
N TYR A 338 -22.06 -6.43 24.34
CA TYR A 338 -21.65 -7.75 24.82
C TYR A 338 -22.66 -8.83 24.46
N ASN A 339 -23.94 -8.50 24.30
CA ASN A 339 -24.97 -9.47 23.94
C ASN A 339 -24.67 -10.12 22.59
N LYS A 340 -24.23 -9.33 21.61
CA LYS A 340 -23.79 -9.83 20.31
C LYS A 340 -22.55 -10.72 20.43
N ASN A 341 -21.53 -10.27 21.17
CA ASN A 341 -20.30 -11.06 21.35
C ASN A 341 -20.57 -12.37 22.10
N ILE A 342 -21.49 -12.40 23.06
CA ILE A 342 -21.92 -13.62 23.74
C ILE A 342 -22.57 -14.56 22.73
N ALA A 343 -23.50 -14.05 21.92
CA ALA A 343 -24.17 -14.85 20.89
C ALA A 343 -23.17 -15.41 19.86
N LEU A 344 -22.14 -14.63 19.47
CA LEU A 344 -21.05 -15.09 18.61
C LEU A 344 -20.16 -16.14 19.29
N ALA A 345 -19.83 -15.98 20.58
CA ALA A 345 -19.06 -16.97 21.33
C ALA A 345 -19.82 -18.30 21.47
N ILE A 346 -21.15 -18.26 21.65
CA ILE A 346 -22.00 -19.46 21.64
C ILE A 346 -21.96 -20.11 20.25
N LEU A 347 -22.03 -19.31 19.19
CA LEU A 347 -21.96 -19.80 17.81
C LEU A 347 -20.61 -20.47 17.52
N GLU A 348 -19.50 -19.82 17.88
CA GLU A 348 -18.14 -20.37 17.78
C GLU A 348 -18.02 -21.70 18.54
N LEU A 349 -18.45 -21.73 19.81
CA LEU A 349 -18.41 -22.94 20.62
C LEU A 349 -19.23 -24.06 19.98
N THR A 350 -20.45 -23.77 19.52
CA THR A 350 -21.34 -24.76 18.90
C THR A 350 -20.74 -25.36 17.63
N PHE A 351 -20.09 -24.55 16.79
CA PHE A 351 -19.49 -25.01 15.54
C PHE A 351 -18.22 -25.84 15.75
N LYS A 352 -17.45 -25.55 16.79
CA LYS A 352 -16.18 -26.23 17.09
C LYS A 352 -16.30 -27.37 18.09
N SER A 353 -17.44 -27.52 18.75
CA SER A 353 -17.66 -28.57 19.74
C SER A 353 -17.57 -29.98 19.12
N PRO A 354 -16.95 -30.95 19.83
CA PRO A 354 -17.03 -32.36 19.46
C PRO A 354 -18.47 -32.83 19.29
N PRO A 355 -18.76 -33.72 18.31
CA PRO A 355 -20.11 -34.24 18.09
C PRO A 355 -20.73 -34.93 19.32
N SER A 356 -19.92 -35.47 20.22
CA SER A 356 -20.35 -36.11 21.48
C SER A 356 -20.96 -35.12 22.49
N LEU A 357 -20.55 -33.85 22.45
CA LEU A 357 -21.05 -32.80 23.34
C LEU A 357 -22.27 -32.07 22.75
N LEU A 358 -22.55 -32.27 21.46
CA LEU A 358 -23.71 -31.68 20.80
C LEU A 358 -24.95 -32.55 21.03
N PRO A 359 -26.14 -31.93 21.20
CA PRO A 359 -27.39 -32.67 21.28
C PRO A 359 -27.56 -33.57 20.05
N ALA A 360 -27.83 -34.86 20.26
CA ALA A 360 -28.05 -35.80 19.17
C ALA A 360 -29.22 -35.33 18.29
N SER A 361 -29.01 -35.30 16.97
CA SER A 361 -30.09 -35.07 16.02
C SER A 361 -30.94 -36.34 15.94
N LEU A 362 -31.99 -36.41 16.76
CA LEU A 362 -32.80 -37.62 16.92
C LEU A 362 -33.72 -37.93 15.73
N ASP A 363 -34.01 -36.96 14.85
CA ASP A 363 -34.98 -37.09 13.75
C ASP A 363 -34.41 -36.63 12.39
N PRO A 364 -34.54 -37.42 11.30
CA PRO A 364 -34.30 -36.97 9.94
C PRO A 364 -35.30 -35.85 9.58
N GLY A 365 -34.82 -34.63 9.32
CA GLY A 365 -35.65 -33.47 8.96
C GLY A 365 -35.74 -32.37 10.02
N ARG A 366 -35.13 -32.54 11.20
CA ARG A 366 -34.92 -31.43 12.14
C ARG A 366 -33.61 -30.68 11.85
N PRO A 367 -33.53 -29.36 12.15
CA PRO A 367 -32.29 -28.62 12.01
C PRO A 367 -31.24 -29.17 12.98
N SER A 368 -29.99 -29.22 12.54
CA SER A 368 -28.88 -29.55 13.43
C SER A 368 -28.69 -28.47 14.50
N PRO A 369 -28.03 -28.77 15.64
CA PRO A 369 -27.73 -27.77 16.66
C PRO A 369 -27.01 -26.53 16.10
N ARG A 370 -26.14 -26.73 15.10
CA ARG A 370 -25.44 -25.63 14.39
C ARG A 370 -26.40 -24.72 13.64
N VAL A 371 -27.36 -25.29 12.91
CA VAL A 371 -28.39 -24.53 12.18
C VAL A 371 -29.34 -23.81 13.14
N ILE A 372 -29.74 -24.46 14.24
CA ILE A 372 -30.56 -23.83 15.29
C ILE A 372 -29.84 -22.61 15.85
N GLN A 373 -28.56 -22.75 16.21
CA GLN A 373 -27.80 -21.66 16.79
C GLN A 373 -27.58 -20.49 15.81
N LEU A 374 -27.43 -20.78 14.51
CA LEU A 374 -27.42 -19.74 13.47
C LEU A 374 -28.74 -18.95 13.43
N TYR A 375 -29.89 -19.63 13.45
CA TYR A 375 -31.18 -18.92 13.46
C TYR A 375 -31.35 -18.03 14.68
N LEU A 376 -30.99 -18.53 15.88
CA LEU A 376 -31.06 -17.74 17.11
C LEU A 376 -30.17 -16.49 17.03
N PHE A 377 -28.96 -16.63 16.49
CA PHE A 377 -28.06 -15.49 16.31
C PHE A 377 -28.64 -14.46 15.33
N ILE A 378 -29.17 -14.92 14.19
CA ILE A 378 -29.74 -14.06 13.16
C ILE A 378 -31.00 -13.36 13.69
N GLU A 379 -31.91 -14.07 14.36
CA GLU A 379 -33.14 -13.47 14.90
C GLU A 379 -32.84 -12.30 15.87
N GLN A 380 -31.81 -12.44 16.69
CA GLN A 380 -31.37 -11.40 17.64
C GLN A 380 -30.69 -10.20 16.96
N ASN A 381 -30.02 -10.41 15.83
CA ASN A 381 -29.18 -9.39 15.19
C ASN A 381 -29.65 -9.00 13.78
N LEU A 382 -30.81 -9.48 13.31
CA LEU A 382 -31.24 -9.43 11.91
C LEU A 382 -31.10 -8.06 11.25
N LEU A 383 -31.48 -7.00 11.97
CA LEU A 383 -31.49 -5.63 11.46
C LEU A 383 -30.13 -4.93 11.51
N GLN A 384 -29.10 -5.54 12.11
CA GLN A 384 -27.75 -4.99 12.15
C GLN A 384 -27.05 -5.17 10.80
N ARG A 385 -26.33 -4.14 10.34
CA ARG A 385 -25.57 -4.19 9.09
C ARG A 385 -24.53 -5.32 9.01
N SER A 386 -23.97 -5.75 10.14
CA SER A 386 -22.87 -6.73 10.19
C SER A 386 -23.33 -8.19 10.09
N THR A 387 -24.63 -8.48 10.23
CA THR A 387 -25.14 -9.84 10.46
C THR A 387 -24.69 -10.86 9.42
N PHE A 388 -24.63 -10.48 8.15
CA PHE A 388 -24.10 -11.36 7.11
C PHE A 388 -22.60 -11.68 7.31
N ASP A 389 -21.79 -10.66 7.61
CA ASP A 389 -20.35 -10.83 7.83
C ASP A 389 -20.05 -11.62 9.10
N ASP A 390 -20.93 -11.52 10.11
CA ASP A 390 -20.86 -12.30 11.34
C ASP A 390 -21.12 -13.80 11.12
N ILE A 391 -21.99 -14.18 10.18
CA ILE A 391 -22.40 -15.58 9.97
C ILE A 391 -21.69 -16.31 8.83
N LYS A 392 -21.07 -15.60 7.88
CA LYS A 392 -20.55 -16.20 6.63
C LYS A 392 -19.49 -17.28 6.85
N GLU A 393 -18.60 -17.11 7.84
CA GLU A 393 -17.58 -18.11 8.17
C GLU A 393 -18.23 -19.42 8.62
N TYR A 394 -19.27 -19.33 9.44
CA TYR A 394 -20.04 -20.49 9.91
C TYR A 394 -20.85 -21.15 8.80
N MET A 395 -21.44 -20.37 7.88
CA MET A 395 -22.11 -20.93 6.70
C MET A 395 -21.16 -21.77 5.83
N ALA A 396 -19.88 -21.39 5.74
CA ALA A 396 -18.89 -22.16 4.98
C ALA A 396 -18.54 -23.52 5.62
N GLU A 397 -18.83 -23.71 6.91
CA GLU A 397 -18.56 -24.95 7.67
C GLU A 397 -19.75 -25.92 7.74
N LEU A 398 -20.92 -25.51 7.23
CA LEU A 398 -22.09 -26.37 7.15
C LEU A 398 -21.89 -27.52 6.16
N THR A 399 -22.50 -28.67 6.45
CA THR A 399 -22.69 -29.69 5.43
C THR A 399 -23.70 -29.22 4.37
N PHE A 400 -23.72 -29.86 3.21
CA PHE A 400 -24.70 -29.51 2.18
C PHE A 400 -26.15 -29.63 2.67
N ASP A 401 -26.47 -30.70 3.42
CA ASP A 401 -27.83 -30.93 3.91
C ASP A 401 -28.26 -29.86 4.93
N GLU A 402 -27.35 -29.48 5.84
CA GLU A 402 -27.59 -28.37 6.76
C GLU A 402 -27.73 -27.03 6.03
N ALA A 403 -26.86 -26.74 5.06
CA ALA A 403 -26.90 -25.50 4.30
C ALA A 403 -28.18 -25.38 3.45
N LYS A 404 -28.63 -26.50 2.87
CA LYS A 404 -29.89 -26.57 2.13
C LYS A 404 -31.08 -26.31 3.07
N TYR A 405 -31.14 -27.02 4.20
CA TYR A 405 -32.18 -26.81 5.21
C TYR A 405 -32.19 -25.37 5.74
N PHE A 406 -31.01 -24.82 6.02
CA PHE A 406 -30.83 -23.46 6.51
C PHE A 406 -31.44 -22.43 5.56
N ILE A 407 -31.10 -22.49 4.27
CA ILE A 407 -31.61 -21.52 3.30
C ILE A 407 -33.11 -21.68 3.05
N GLU A 408 -33.60 -22.92 2.94
CA GLU A 408 -35.02 -23.17 2.64
C GLU A 408 -35.98 -22.66 3.72
N ASN A 409 -35.49 -22.43 4.95
CA ASN A 409 -36.31 -21.98 6.08
C ASN A 409 -35.86 -20.64 6.69
N LEU A 410 -34.85 -19.97 6.11
CA LEU A 410 -34.20 -18.80 6.71
C LEU A 410 -35.17 -17.63 6.96
N SER A 411 -35.89 -17.19 5.93
CA SER A 411 -36.78 -16.04 6.05
C SER A 411 -37.97 -16.31 6.98
N GLU A 412 -38.54 -17.50 6.91
CA GLU A 412 -39.70 -17.89 7.73
C GLU A 412 -39.34 -17.98 9.21
N VAL A 413 -38.18 -18.56 9.54
CA VAL A 413 -37.74 -18.77 10.93
C VAL A 413 -37.26 -17.46 11.57
N THR A 414 -36.47 -16.65 10.86
CA THR A 414 -35.77 -15.50 11.46
C THR A 414 -36.59 -14.21 11.50
N SER A 415 -37.62 -14.09 10.66
CA SER A 415 -38.52 -12.95 10.70
C SER A 415 -39.35 -12.96 12.00
N GLY A 416 -39.95 -14.11 12.35
CA GLY A 416 -40.80 -14.31 13.52
C GLY A 416 -42.30 -14.24 13.18
N LYS A 417 -43.15 -14.95 13.94
CA LYS A 417 -44.59 -15.14 13.65
C LYS A 417 -45.42 -13.84 13.65
N ASP A 418 -45.02 -12.84 14.45
CA ASP A 418 -45.68 -11.53 14.57
C ASP A 418 -44.75 -10.37 14.18
N SER A 419 -43.92 -10.57 13.16
CA SER A 419 -42.86 -9.64 12.79
C SER A 419 -43.32 -8.47 11.92
N ASP A 420 -42.75 -7.29 12.20
CA ASP A 420 -42.91 -6.12 11.35
C ASP A 420 -42.35 -6.38 9.94
N GLU A 421 -42.96 -5.76 8.95
CA GLU A 421 -42.67 -5.90 7.52
C GLU A 421 -41.19 -5.64 7.21
N GLN A 422 -40.56 -4.71 7.94
CA GLN A 422 -39.12 -4.43 7.81
C GLN A 422 -38.25 -5.64 8.12
N ARG A 423 -38.58 -6.43 9.15
CA ARG A 423 -37.84 -7.66 9.49
C ARG A 423 -37.98 -8.69 8.38
N LYS A 424 -39.17 -8.84 7.79
CA LYS A 424 -39.41 -9.76 6.67
C LYS A 424 -38.59 -9.38 5.44
N ILE A 425 -38.53 -8.08 5.12
CA ILE A 425 -37.69 -7.56 4.03
C ILE A 425 -36.22 -7.92 4.27
N VAL A 426 -35.67 -7.59 5.44
CA VAL A 426 -34.25 -7.83 5.73
C VAL A 426 -33.92 -9.33 5.77
N ALA A 427 -34.81 -10.17 6.32
CA ALA A 427 -34.65 -11.62 6.30
C ALA A 427 -34.59 -12.18 4.87
N HIS A 428 -35.47 -11.71 3.99
CA HIS A 428 -35.48 -12.13 2.59
C HIS A 428 -34.22 -11.69 1.83
N VAL A 429 -33.75 -10.46 2.06
CA VAL A 429 -32.47 -10.01 1.47
C VAL A 429 -31.29 -10.82 1.99
N LEU A 430 -31.26 -11.13 3.30
CA LEU A 430 -30.23 -11.98 3.89
C LEU A 430 -30.28 -13.40 3.30
N GLU A 431 -31.46 -13.95 3.02
CA GLU A 431 -31.62 -15.24 2.35
C GLU A 431 -31.03 -15.24 0.95
N ILE A 432 -31.36 -14.25 0.12
CA ILE A 432 -30.80 -14.12 -1.24
C ILE A 432 -29.28 -13.99 -1.18
N LYS A 433 -28.76 -13.18 -0.26
CA LYS A 433 -27.32 -12.98 -0.07
C LYS A 433 -26.61 -14.24 0.40
N SER A 434 -27.21 -14.98 1.33
CA SER A 434 -26.69 -16.26 1.83
C SER A 434 -26.75 -17.33 0.74
N ARG A 435 -27.82 -17.36 -0.07
CA ARG A 435 -27.94 -18.25 -1.23
C ARG A 435 -26.83 -18.00 -2.24
N TYR A 436 -26.51 -16.73 -2.52
CA TYR A 436 -25.36 -16.34 -3.34
C TYR A 436 -24.06 -16.86 -2.76
N PHE A 437 -23.79 -16.58 -1.48
CA PHE A 437 -22.56 -17.00 -0.80
C PHE A 437 -22.32 -18.51 -0.95
N LEU A 438 -23.36 -19.33 -0.75
CA LEU A 438 -23.27 -20.78 -0.89
C LEU A 438 -22.88 -21.24 -2.30
N THR A 439 -23.21 -20.49 -3.36
CA THR A 439 -22.75 -20.84 -4.72
C THR A 439 -21.23 -20.79 -4.90
N THR A 440 -20.54 -20.15 -3.94
CA THR A 440 -19.07 -20.05 -3.90
C THR A 440 -18.44 -21.09 -2.97
N CYS A 441 -19.24 -21.88 -2.25
CA CYS A 441 -18.76 -22.93 -1.36
C CYS A 441 -18.61 -24.26 -2.10
N PRO A 442 -17.47 -24.97 -1.97
CA PRO A 442 -17.17 -26.17 -2.75
C PRO A 442 -18.12 -27.34 -2.45
N TYR A 443 -18.65 -27.45 -1.22
CA TYR A 443 -19.53 -28.55 -0.83
C TYR A 443 -20.89 -28.55 -1.55
N THR A 444 -21.25 -27.45 -2.22
CA THR A 444 -22.47 -27.32 -3.02
C THR A 444 -22.35 -27.92 -4.42
N GLN A 445 -21.16 -28.43 -4.75
CA GLN A 445 -20.86 -29.11 -6.01
C GLN A 445 -20.45 -30.56 -5.74
N GLU A 446 -20.61 -31.41 -6.75
CA GLU A 446 -20.09 -32.77 -6.77
C GLU A 446 -19.40 -33.06 -8.10
N TYR A 447 -18.35 -33.88 -8.06
CA TYR A 447 -17.64 -34.31 -9.26
C TYR A 447 -18.44 -35.38 -10.00
N VAL A 448 -18.64 -35.19 -11.30
CA VAL A 448 -19.19 -36.21 -12.19
C VAL A 448 -18.02 -36.93 -12.87
N ALA A 449 -18.06 -38.27 -12.87
CA ALA A 449 -16.99 -39.09 -13.44
C ALA A 449 -16.74 -38.74 -14.92
N VAL A 450 -15.46 -38.54 -15.25
CA VAL A 450 -14.98 -38.16 -16.58
C VAL A 450 -15.02 -39.40 -17.50
N ALA A 451 -15.73 -39.32 -18.63
CA ALA A 451 -15.48 -40.25 -19.75
C ALA A 451 -14.06 -39.99 -20.27
N ALA A 452 -13.31 -41.04 -20.64
CA ALA A 452 -11.85 -41.06 -20.88
C ALA A 452 -11.26 -40.03 -21.88
N GLU A 453 -12.07 -39.14 -22.44
CA GLU A 453 -11.70 -38.15 -23.47
C GLU A 453 -11.87 -36.67 -23.04
N ALA A 454 -12.35 -36.35 -21.83
CA ALA A 454 -12.50 -34.94 -21.42
C ALA A 454 -11.32 -34.40 -20.57
N GLU A 455 -10.72 -33.29 -21.01
CA GLU A 455 -9.56 -32.64 -20.37
C GLU A 455 -9.85 -31.96 -19.01
N GLN A 456 -11.13 -31.77 -18.62
CA GLN A 456 -11.50 -31.13 -17.36
C GLN A 456 -12.66 -31.86 -16.64
N PRO A 457 -12.63 -31.93 -15.29
CA PRO A 457 -13.69 -32.55 -14.50
C PRO A 457 -15.00 -31.76 -14.60
N GLN A 458 -16.10 -32.46 -14.90
CA GLN A 458 -17.44 -31.87 -14.87
C GLN A 458 -17.96 -31.80 -13.43
N LEU A 459 -18.58 -30.67 -13.09
CA LEU A 459 -19.16 -30.44 -11.76
C LEU A 459 -20.68 -30.40 -11.87
N ARG A 460 -21.39 -31.14 -11.01
CA ARG A 460 -22.85 -31.07 -10.88
C ARG A 460 -23.21 -30.24 -9.65
N CYS A 461 -24.12 -29.29 -9.80
CA CYS A 461 -24.61 -28.48 -8.69
C CYS A 461 -25.62 -29.28 -7.87
N LYS A 462 -25.43 -29.41 -6.57
CA LYS A 462 -26.34 -30.18 -5.71
C LYS A 462 -27.69 -29.49 -5.48
N PHE A 463 -27.80 -28.18 -5.72
CA PHE A 463 -29.05 -27.43 -5.56
C PHE A 463 -30.02 -27.55 -6.74
N CYS A 464 -29.49 -27.51 -7.98
CA CYS A 464 -30.32 -27.49 -9.19
C CYS A 464 -30.02 -28.65 -10.15
N SER A 465 -29.07 -29.51 -9.81
CA SER A 465 -28.61 -30.66 -10.60
C SER A 465 -28.02 -30.31 -11.97
N ALA A 466 -27.82 -29.03 -12.29
CA ALA A 466 -27.18 -28.60 -13.53
C ALA A 466 -25.68 -28.96 -13.52
N THR A 467 -25.20 -29.45 -14.66
CA THR A 467 -23.78 -29.75 -14.89
C THR A 467 -23.09 -28.55 -15.51
N ALA A 468 -21.91 -28.20 -15.02
CA ALA A 468 -21.08 -27.13 -15.55
C ALA A 468 -19.60 -27.50 -15.49
N ALA A 469 -18.80 -26.94 -16.41
CA ALA A 469 -17.35 -27.02 -16.36
C ALA A 469 -16.74 -26.03 -15.35
N THR A 470 -17.55 -25.19 -14.71
CA THR A 470 -17.12 -24.06 -13.88
C THR A 470 -17.36 -24.30 -12.39
N LYS A 471 -16.47 -23.75 -11.55
CA LYS A 471 -16.56 -23.78 -10.07
C LYS A 471 -17.80 -23.08 -9.48
N THR A 472 -18.55 -22.34 -10.29
CA THR A 472 -19.81 -21.70 -9.91
C THR A 472 -20.90 -22.11 -10.90
N CYS A 473 -22.11 -22.37 -10.40
CA CYS A 473 -23.23 -22.85 -11.20
C CYS A 473 -23.97 -21.69 -11.90
N ASN A 474 -23.98 -21.67 -13.24
CA ASN A 474 -24.61 -20.60 -14.02
C ASN A 474 -26.12 -20.48 -13.77
N SER A 475 -26.85 -21.59 -13.81
CA SER A 475 -28.30 -21.58 -13.61
C SER A 475 -28.70 -21.09 -12.20
N CYS A 476 -27.91 -21.42 -11.17
CA CYS A 476 -28.11 -20.86 -9.84
C CYS A 476 -27.82 -19.36 -9.81
N LEU A 477 -26.74 -18.91 -10.45
CA LEU A 477 -26.41 -17.47 -10.52
C LEU A 477 -27.50 -16.67 -11.25
N GLU A 478 -28.02 -17.17 -12.37
CA GLU A 478 -29.12 -16.55 -13.11
C GLU A 478 -30.40 -16.46 -12.26
N ARG A 479 -30.76 -17.55 -11.58
CA ARG A 479 -31.92 -17.58 -10.69
C ARG A 479 -31.76 -16.60 -9.52
N ILE A 480 -30.58 -16.55 -8.90
CA ILE A 480 -30.28 -15.66 -7.78
C ILE A 480 -30.30 -14.20 -8.23
N ALA A 481 -29.71 -13.88 -9.39
CA ALA A 481 -29.77 -12.54 -9.96
C ALA A 481 -31.21 -12.12 -10.24
N SER A 482 -32.02 -13.01 -10.80
CA SER A 482 -33.45 -12.76 -11.06
C SER A 482 -34.21 -12.46 -9.76
N LEU A 483 -34.03 -13.30 -8.73
CA LEU A 483 -34.64 -13.10 -7.41
C LEU A 483 -34.22 -11.77 -6.78
N ALA A 484 -32.93 -11.44 -6.86
CA ALA A 484 -32.41 -10.19 -6.32
C ALA A 484 -33.01 -8.96 -7.03
N LEU A 485 -33.13 -9.01 -8.36
CA LEU A 485 -33.71 -7.92 -9.16
C LEU A 485 -35.22 -7.78 -8.93
N THR A 486 -35.97 -8.88 -8.85
CA THR A 486 -37.40 -8.83 -8.53
C THR A 486 -37.63 -8.23 -7.14
N ALA A 487 -36.88 -8.69 -6.12
CA ALA A 487 -36.96 -8.10 -4.78
C ALA A 487 -36.59 -6.61 -4.79
N TYR A 488 -35.59 -6.22 -5.60
CA TYR A 488 -35.20 -4.83 -5.74
C TYR A 488 -36.36 -3.97 -6.29
N GLN A 489 -37.03 -4.42 -7.35
CA GLN A 489 -38.17 -3.72 -7.95
C GLN A 489 -39.32 -3.53 -6.95
N ASP A 490 -39.60 -4.55 -6.14
CA ASP A 490 -40.68 -4.49 -5.16
C ASP A 490 -40.40 -3.49 -4.03
N LEU A 491 -39.13 -3.37 -3.63
CA LEU A 491 -38.70 -2.35 -2.68
C LEU A 491 -38.73 -0.94 -3.28
N ASP A 492 -38.40 -0.78 -4.57
CA ASP A 492 -38.50 0.50 -5.26
C ASP A 492 -39.94 1.01 -5.37
N LYS A 493 -40.94 0.11 -5.44
CA LYS A 493 -42.37 0.46 -5.37
C LYS A 493 -42.82 0.89 -3.97
N THR A 494 -42.04 0.59 -2.93
CA THR A 494 -42.44 0.79 -1.52
C THR A 494 -41.34 1.48 -0.67
N PRO A 495 -40.84 2.67 -1.08
CA PRO A 495 -39.66 3.30 -0.48
C PRO A 495 -39.86 3.70 1.00
N ASP A 496 -41.09 3.97 1.42
CA ASP A 496 -41.39 4.30 2.83
C ASP A 496 -41.05 3.16 3.79
N ARG A 497 -41.09 1.91 3.33
CA ARG A 497 -40.77 0.72 4.14
C ARG A 497 -39.28 0.62 4.45
N LEU A 498 -38.43 1.35 3.74
CA LEU A 498 -36.97 1.30 3.90
C LEU A 498 -36.46 2.31 4.94
N LYS A 499 -37.31 3.24 5.40
CA LYS A 499 -36.91 4.32 6.32
C LYS A 499 -36.55 3.75 7.69
N GLY A 500 -35.44 4.23 8.26
CA GLY A 500 -34.99 3.86 9.61
C GLY A 500 -34.19 2.56 9.70
N LEU A 501 -33.97 1.85 8.59
CA LEU A 501 -33.06 0.71 8.54
C LEU A 501 -31.59 1.18 8.61
N ASP A 502 -30.75 0.37 9.26
CA ASP A 502 -29.30 0.60 9.40
C ASP A 502 -28.58 0.57 8.03
N LYS A 503 -29.15 -0.16 7.06
CA LYS A 503 -28.68 -0.23 5.67
C LYS A 503 -29.85 -0.33 4.72
N ASP A 504 -29.77 0.37 3.58
CA ASP A 504 -30.73 0.21 2.49
C ASP A 504 -30.58 -1.20 1.87
N PRO A 505 -31.59 -2.07 1.97
CA PRO A 505 -31.52 -3.45 1.48
C PRO A 505 -31.29 -3.55 -0.04
N ARG A 506 -31.67 -2.50 -0.80
CA ARG A 506 -31.42 -2.43 -2.25
C ARG A 506 -29.94 -2.47 -2.60
N VAL A 507 -29.08 -2.00 -1.70
CA VAL A 507 -27.62 -2.06 -1.87
C VAL A 507 -27.13 -3.50 -1.91
N ASP A 508 -27.59 -4.35 -0.98
CA ASP A 508 -27.21 -5.77 -0.95
C ASP A 508 -27.77 -6.52 -2.17
N LEU A 509 -29.01 -6.24 -2.57
CA LEU A 509 -29.63 -6.83 -3.75
C LEU A 509 -28.88 -6.45 -5.04
N ALA A 510 -28.53 -5.17 -5.21
CA ALA A 510 -27.75 -4.70 -6.34
C ALA A 510 -26.36 -5.33 -6.39
N LEU A 511 -25.68 -5.45 -5.24
CA LEU A 511 -24.37 -6.11 -5.16
C LEU A 511 -24.46 -7.60 -5.50
N VAL A 512 -25.46 -8.32 -4.98
CA VAL A 512 -25.66 -9.74 -5.32
C VAL A 512 -25.96 -9.92 -6.81
N ALA A 513 -26.87 -9.13 -7.36
CA ALA A 513 -27.23 -9.19 -8.78
C ALA A 513 -26.02 -8.86 -9.67
N ALA A 514 -25.31 -7.77 -9.39
CA ALA A 514 -24.15 -7.36 -10.16
C ALA A 514 -23.01 -8.38 -10.07
N THR A 515 -22.69 -8.90 -8.89
CA THR A 515 -21.61 -9.89 -8.76
C THR A 515 -22.00 -11.23 -9.41
N ALA A 516 -23.28 -11.61 -9.41
CA ALA A 516 -23.75 -12.75 -10.19
C ALA A 516 -23.59 -12.52 -11.70
N LEU A 517 -23.97 -11.35 -12.21
CA LEU A 517 -23.80 -10.96 -13.62
C LEU A 517 -22.33 -10.90 -14.05
N LEU A 518 -21.43 -10.38 -13.20
CA LEU A 518 -19.98 -10.40 -13.45
C LEU A 518 -19.46 -11.84 -13.58
N LYS A 519 -19.88 -12.75 -12.70
CA LYS A 519 -19.50 -14.17 -12.83
C LYS A 519 -20.11 -14.80 -14.10
N LEU A 520 -21.37 -14.49 -14.42
CA LEU A 520 -22.02 -14.96 -15.64
C LEU A 520 -21.32 -14.44 -16.91
N SER A 521 -20.76 -13.23 -16.90
CA SER A 521 -19.99 -12.70 -18.02
C SER A 521 -18.69 -13.47 -18.30
N GLY A 522 -18.18 -14.23 -17.32
CA GLY A 522 -16.91 -14.95 -17.44
C GLY A 522 -15.82 -14.43 -16.52
N LEU A 523 -16.03 -13.31 -15.82
CA LEU A 523 -15.12 -12.80 -14.77
C LEU A 523 -15.24 -13.67 -13.51
N ARG A 524 -14.56 -14.83 -13.51
CA ARG A 524 -14.68 -15.86 -12.47
C ARG A 524 -13.38 -16.21 -11.77
N GLN A 525 -12.25 -15.84 -12.36
CA GLN A 525 -10.93 -16.20 -11.88
C GLN A 525 -10.04 -14.98 -11.85
N LYS A 526 -8.98 -15.07 -11.05
CA LYS A 526 -7.90 -14.09 -11.05
C LYS A 526 -7.41 -13.89 -12.49
N PRO A 527 -7.20 -12.64 -12.94
CA PRO A 527 -6.59 -12.38 -14.24
C PRO A 527 -5.32 -13.22 -14.39
N SER A 528 -5.25 -14.05 -15.43
CA SER A 528 -4.04 -14.82 -15.71
C SER A 528 -2.90 -13.84 -16.02
N PRO A 529 -1.68 -14.04 -15.49
CA PRO A 529 -0.52 -13.24 -15.88
C PRO A 529 -0.19 -13.35 -17.38
N SER A 530 -0.73 -14.35 -18.07
CA SER A 530 -0.47 -14.62 -19.48
C SER A 530 -1.50 -13.97 -20.41
N ARG A 531 -1.04 -12.87 -21.03
CA ARG A 531 -1.27 -12.42 -22.42
C ARG A 531 -2.58 -11.71 -22.82
N LEU A 532 -3.67 -11.76 -22.06
CA LEU A 532 -4.90 -11.05 -22.49
C LEU A 532 -5.48 -10.18 -21.36
N SER A 533 -6.12 -9.09 -21.76
CA SER A 533 -6.85 -8.20 -20.86
C SER A 533 -8.02 -8.91 -20.17
N PRO A 534 -8.41 -8.51 -18.95
CA PRO A 534 -9.52 -9.13 -18.22
C PRO A 534 -10.84 -9.17 -18.99
N LEU A 535 -11.08 -8.23 -19.92
CA LEU A 535 -12.30 -8.14 -20.71
C LEU A 535 -12.22 -8.82 -22.10
N SER A 536 -11.13 -9.50 -22.45
CA SER A 536 -10.98 -10.07 -23.79
C SER A 536 -11.96 -11.23 -24.09
N ASN A 537 -12.34 -11.98 -23.05
CA ASN A 537 -13.11 -13.23 -23.18
C ASN A 537 -14.42 -13.18 -22.39
N VAL A 538 -14.96 -11.98 -22.13
CA VAL A 538 -16.19 -11.81 -21.33
C VAL A 538 -17.41 -11.57 -22.23
N ASP A 539 -18.59 -12.04 -21.80
CA ASP A 539 -19.86 -11.55 -22.35
C ASP A 539 -20.06 -10.10 -21.92
N VAL A 540 -19.78 -9.19 -22.85
CA VAL A 540 -19.87 -7.74 -22.69
C VAL A 540 -21.25 -7.34 -22.19
N SER A 541 -22.33 -7.95 -22.68
CA SER A 541 -23.69 -7.57 -22.28
C SER A 541 -23.92 -7.82 -20.79
N ARG A 542 -23.55 -9.00 -20.29
CA ARG A 542 -23.64 -9.31 -18.85
C ARG A 542 -22.75 -8.42 -18.00
N PHE A 543 -21.56 -8.11 -18.49
CA PHE A 543 -20.66 -7.18 -17.81
C PHE A 543 -21.28 -5.77 -17.71
N LEU A 544 -21.78 -5.21 -18.81
CA LEU A 544 -22.39 -3.87 -18.82
C LEU A 544 -23.67 -3.81 -17.97
N GLN A 545 -24.50 -4.86 -18.01
CA GLN A 545 -25.66 -5.00 -17.12
C GLN A 545 -25.27 -4.90 -15.64
N ALA A 546 -24.19 -5.57 -15.23
CA ALA A 546 -23.70 -5.46 -13.86
C ALA A 546 -23.27 -4.03 -13.50
N VAL A 547 -22.56 -3.35 -14.42
CA VAL A 547 -22.06 -1.99 -14.19
C VAL A 547 -23.21 -0.97 -14.09
N VAL A 548 -24.21 -1.05 -14.97
CA VAL A 548 -25.33 -0.10 -14.96
C VAL A 548 -26.24 -0.26 -13.75
N ILE A 549 -26.44 -1.48 -13.24
CA ILE A 549 -27.15 -1.72 -11.97
C ILE A 549 -26.43 -1.02 -10.81
N LEU A 550 -25.12 -1.20 -10.71
CA LEU A 550 -24.32 -0.56 -9.66
C LEU A 550 -24.32 0.97 -9.81
N GLY A 551 -24.21 1.48 -11.04
CA GLY A 551 -24.28 2.90 -11.36
C GLY A 551 -25.61 3.53 -10.91
N THR A 552 -26.72 2.86 -11.22
CA THR A 552 -28.06 3.28 -10.80
C THR A 552 -28.20 3.25 -9.29
N GLN A 553 -27.67 2.21 -8.63
CA GLN A 553 -27.73 2.09 -7.19
C GLN A 553 -26.91 3.17 -6.48
N ILE A 554 -25.72 3.52 -6.99
CA ILE A 554 -24.89 4.54 -6.34
C ILE A 554 -25.51 5.94 -6.41
N ASP A 555 -26.27 6.24 -7.47
CA ASP A 555 -27.02 7.49 -7.59
C ASP A 555 -28.12 7.59 -6.52
N LYS A 556 -28.73 6.46 -6.14
CA LYS A 556 -29.72 6.38 -5.04
C LYS A 556 -29.08 6.40 -3.65
N THR A 557 -27.92 5.77 -3.49
CA THR A 557 -27.21 5.65 -2.20
C THR A 557 -25.76 6.14 -2.29
N PRO A 558 -25.53 7.46 -2.43
CA PRO A 558 -24.21 8.00 -2.76
C PRO A 558 -23.16 7.81 -1.66
N ASN A 559 -23.52 7.43 -0.44
CA ASN A 559 -22.55 7.25 0.64
C ASN A 559 -22.07 5.80 0.80
N GLU A 560 -22.48 4.87 -0.07
CA GLU A 560 -22.09 3.46 0.01
C GLU A 560 -20.70 3.20 -0.58
N ILE A 561 -19.69 3.22 0.29
CA ILE A 561 -18.27 3.00 -0.05
C ILE A 561 -18.03 1.68 -0.80
N PRO A 562 -18.57 0.51 -0.40
CA PRO A 562 -18.29 -0.74 -1.09
C PRO A 562 -18.75 -0.73 -2.56
N THR A 563 -19.93 -0.14 -2.83
CA THR A 563 -20.46 0.04 -4.19
C THR A 563 -19.58 0.97 -5.01
N ARG A 564 -19.12 2.08 -4.42
CA ARG A 564 -18.17 3.01 -5.08
C ARG A 564 -16.87 2.33 -5.45
N LEU A 565 -16.25 1.60 -4.53
CA LEU A 565 -14.97 0.93 -4.78
C LEU A 565 -15.08 -0.10 -5.90
N LEU A 566 -16.18 -0.87 -5.94
CA LEU A 566 -16.44 -1.81 -7.02
C LEU A 566 -16.61 -1.09 -8.36
N LEU A 567 -17.43 -0.02 -8.41
CA LEU A 567 -17.61 0.80 -9.61
C LEU A 567 -16.30 1.44 -10.11
N VAL A 568 -15.46 1.94 -9.20
CA VAL A 568 -14.14 2.50 -9.56
C VAL A 568 -13.31 1.46 -10.32
N GLN A 569 -13.25 0.21 -9.84
CA GLN A 569 -12.51 -0.85 -10.54
C GLN A 569 -13.14 -1.20 -11.90
N LEU A 570 -14.48 -1.33 -11.95
CA LEU A 570 -15.19 -1.65 -13.18
C LEU A 570 -15.03 -0.55 -14.26
N TYR A 571 -15.12 0.72 -13.88
CA TYR A 571 -14.86 1.83 -14.79
C TYR A 571 -13.41 1.89 -15.26
N ARG A 572 -12.43 1.53 -14.41
CA ARG A 572 -11.03 1.39 -14.83
C ARG A 572 -10.85 0.26 -15.86
N LEU A 573 -11.51 -0.89 -15.67
CA LEU A 573 -11.55 -1.97 -16.67
C LEU A 573 -12.17 -1.51 -17.99
N MET A 574 -13.19 -0.64 -17.94
CA MET A 574 -13.80 -0.06 -19.13
C MET A 574 -12.96 1.04 -19.82
N GLY A 575 -11.79 1.40 -19.29
CA GLY A 575 -11.01 2.55 -19.77
C GLY A 575 -11.63 3.92 -19.43
N CYS A 576 -12.66 3.97 -18.58
CA CYS A 576 -13.39 5.18 -18.17
C CYS A 576 -12.75 5.86 -16.96
N ALA A 577 -11.49 6.29 -17.07
CA ALA A 577 -10.73 6.79 -15.93
C ALA A 577 -11.30 8.07 -15.30
N SER A 578 -11.90 8.97 -16.08
CA SER A 578 -12.48 10.19 -15.53
C SER A 578 -13.78 9.93 -14.77
N LEU A 579 -14.62 9.00 -15.24
CA LEU A 579 -15.79 8.55 -14.49
C LEU A 579 -15.39 7.79 -13.22
N ALA A 580 -14.33 6.96 -13.31
CA ALA A 580 -13.73 6.33 -12.13
C ALA A 580 -13.26 7.39 -11.11
N HIS A 581 -12.62 8.47 -11.57
CA HIS A 581 -12.18 9.56 -10.71
C HIS A 581 -13.35 10.28 -10.04
N GLN A 582 -14.40 10.61 -10.80
CA GLN A 582 -15.62 11.23 -10.25
C GLN A 582 -16.29 10.34 -9.20
N THR A 583 -16.24 9.02 -9.39
CA THR A 583 -16.76 8.04 -8.43
C THR A 583 -15.86 7.93 -7.18
N TRP A 584 -14.54 8.11 -7.35
CA TRP A 584 -13.52 8.05 -6.31
C TRP A 584 -13.53 9.26 -5.37
N VAL A 585 -13.66 10.47 -5.90
CA VAL A 585 -13.52 11.74 -5.14
C VAL A 585 -14.39 11.80 -3.87
N PRO A 586 -15.68 11.40 -3.88
CA PRO A 586 -16.53 11.45 -2.69
C PRO A 586 -16.07 10.57 -1.52
N MET A 587 -15.18 9.60 -1.73
CA MET A 587 -14.64 8.77 -0.64
C MET A 587 -13.63 9.52 0.22
N ASP A 588 -13.18 10.70 -0.21
CA ASP A 588 -12.36 11.64 0.56
C ASP A 588 -11.10 11.04 1.21
N VAL A 589 -10.43 10.12 0.49
CA VAL A 589 -9.20 9.45 0.96
C VAL A 589 -8.12 10.49 1.25
N LYS A 590 -7.68 10.58 2.52
CA LYS A 590 -6.78 11.64 3.01
C LYS A 590 -5.83 11.11 4.08
N ARG A 591 -4.69 11.76 4.26
CA ARG A 591 -3.73 11.49 5.35
C ARG A 591 -3.25 10.03 5.34
N THR A 592 -3.26 9.34 6.48
CA THR A 592 -2.64 8.02 6.67
C THR A 592 -3.20 6.93 5.77
N ILE A 593 -4.47 7.02 5.35
CA ILE A 593 -5.10 6.04 4.44
C ILE A 593 -4.76 6.28 2.96
N GLN A 594 -3.98 7.32 2.63
CA GLN A 594 -3.47 7.54 1.28
C GLN A 594 -2.56 6.40 0.83
N ASP A 595 -1.69 5.91 1.70
CA ASP A 595 -0.73 4.86 1.34
C ASP A 595 -1.41 3.53 1.00
N SER A 596 -2.54 3.24 1.66
CA SER A 596 -3.27 1.98 1.56
C SER A 596 -4.41 1.97 0.55
N LEU A 597 -5.18 3.06 0.42
CA LEU A 597 -6.37 3.06 -0.45
C LEU A 597 -6.11 3.67 -1.82
N SER A 598 -5.24 4.68 -1.95
CA SER A 598 -5.01 5.37 -3.22
C SER A 598 -4.57 4.45 -4.37
N PRO A 599 -3.79 3.38 -4.17
CA PRO A 599 -3.47 2.43 -5.25
C PRO A 599 -4.70 1.82 -5.94
N LEU A 600 -5.85 1.73 -5.27
CA LEU A 600 -7.09 1.23 -5.86
C LEU A 600 -7.58 2.09 -7.03
N PHE A 601 -7.22 3.38 -7.07
CA PHE A 601 -7.54 4.27 -8.18
C PHE A 601 -6.29 4.66 -8.99
N PHE A 602 -5.24 5.12 -8.30
CA PHE A 602 -4.10 5.80 -8.92
C PHE A 602 -3.16 4.88 -9.70
N ASP A 603 -3.11 3.58 -9.40
CA ASP A 603 -2.23 2.65 -10.10
C ASP A 603 -2.51 2.63 -11.61
N ARG A 604 -1.45 2.68 -12.45
CA ARG A 604 -1.53 2.66 -13.93
C ARG A 604 -2.38 3.79 -14.55
N THR A 605 -2.76 4.82 -13.79
CA THR A 605 -3.65 5.88 -14.28
C THR A 605 -3.09 6.56 -15.52
N PHE A 606 -1.78 6.80 -15.57
CA PHE A 606 -1.10 7.38 -16.73
C PHE A 606 -1.34 6.56 -18.00
N SER A 607 -1.15 5.25 -17.92
CA SER A 607 -1.29 4.38 -19.08
C SER A 607 -2.75 4.16 -19.51
N ILE A 608 -3.71 4.28 -18.59
CA ILE A 608 -5.15 4.16 -18.88
C ILE A 608 -5.71 5.47 -19.44
N SER A 609 -5.36 6.61 -18.85
CA SER A 609 -5.83 7.93 -19.27
C SER A 609 -4.81 9.00 -18.91
N PRO A 610 -3.81 9.26 -19.79
CA PRO A 610 -2.79 10.25 -19.51
C PRO A 610 -3.39 11.66 -19.39
N GLY A 611 -4.49 11.94 -20.09
CA GLY A 611 -5.16 13.25 -20.06
C GLY A 611 -5.68 13.65 -18.69
N LEU A 612 -6.07 12.68 -17.87
CA LEU A 612 -6.59 12.93 -16.52
C LEU A 612 -5.53 13.57 -15.61
N LEU A 613 -4.26 13.17 -15.77
CA LEU A 613 -3.13 13.73 -15.01
C LEU A 613 -2.81 15.18 -15.42
N GLN A 614 -3.07 15.56 -16.68
CA GLN A 614 -2.81 16.91 -17.17
C GLN A 614 -3.97 17.89 -16.90
N GLN A 615 -5.22 17.43 -17.02
CA GLN A 615 -6.40 18.29 -16.97
C GLN A 615 -6.87 18.59 -15.53
N SER A 616 -6.46 17.79 -14.55
CA SER A 616 -6.87 17.94 -13.16
C SER A 616 -6.30 19.21 -12.53
N ARG A 617 -7.17 20.05 -11.94
CA ARG A 617 -6.81 21.20 -11.10
C ARG A 617 -7.57 21.10 -9.77
N PRO A 618 -6.89 20.89 -8.61
CA PRO A 618 -5.44 20.70 -8.44
C PRO A 618 -4.93 19.44 -9.16
N ALA A 619 -3.60 19.33 -9.34
CA ALA A 619 -2.99 18.19 -10.00
C ALA A 619 -3.44 16.87 -9.35
N LEU A 620 -3.74 15.86 -10.17
CA LEU A 620 -4.36 14.60 -9.70
C LEU A 620 -3.54 13.94 -8.57
N MET A 621 -2.21 13.96 -8.69
CA MET A 621 -1.27 13.36 -7.73
C MET A 621 -1.00 14.22 -6.49
N GLU A 622 -1.55 15.45 -6.41
CA GLU A 622 -1.31 16.38 -5.30
C GLU A 622 -1.60 15.79 -3.91
N PRO A 623 -2.69 15.03 -3.68
CA PRO A 623 -2.96 14.47 -2.35
C PRO A 623 -1.87 13.52 -1.86
N LEU A 624 -1.34 12.68 -2.76
CA LEU A 624 -0.24 11.74 -2.46
C LEU A 624 1.08 12.49 -2.27
N ARG A 625 1.40 13.44 -3.17
CA ARG A 625 2.62 14.24 -3.07
C ARG A 625 2.65 15.03 -1.77
N SER A 626 1.57 15.74 -1.44
CA SER A 626 1.47 16.49 -0.19
C SER A 626 1.56 15.61 1.05
N TYR A 627 1.01 14.39 1.00
CA TYR A 627 1.10 13.43 2.10
C TYR A 627 2.54 12.99 2.34
N TYR A 628 3.24 12.48 1.33
CA TYR A 628 4.62 12.03 1.48
C TYR A 628 5.59 13.18 1.74
N SER A 629 5.44 14.31 1.06
CA SER A 629 6.26 15.50 1.35
C SER A 629 6.05 16.03 2.76
N GLY A 630 4.88 15.82 3.37
CA GLY A 630 4.63 16.15 4.77
C GLY A 630 5.23 15.13 5.75
N CYS A 631 5.04 13.83 5.48
CA CYS A 631 5.46 12.75 6.38
C CYS A 631 6.96 12.41 6.30
N LEU A 632 7.57 12.60 5.12
CA LEU A 632 8.97 12.23 4.83
C LEU A 632 9.90 13.43 4.70
N ARG A 633 9.41 14.65 5.04
CA ARG A 633 10.19 15.90 5.00
C ARG A 633 11.49 15.80 5.79
N ASP A 634 11.38 15.32 7.02
CA ASP A 634 12.48 15.16 7.95
C ASP A 634 12.93 13.69 7.97
N LYS A 635 14.19 13.41 8.34
CA LYS A 635 14.69 12.02 8.42
C LYS A 635 13.98 11.23 9.53
N SER A 636 13.67 11.90 10.64
CA SER A 636 12.99 11.31 11.78
C SER A 636 11.47 11.17 11.55
N PRO A 637 10.79 10.22 12.21
CA PRO A 637 9.34 10.17 12.25
C PRO A 637 8.72 11.48 12.77
N VAL A 638 7.57 11.86 12.20
CA VAL A 638 6.81 13.05 12.60
C VAL A 638 6.45 12.97 14.08
N LYS A 639 6.74 14.03 14.86
CA LYS A 639 6.47 14.11 16.32
C LYS A 639 7.20 13.10 17.20
N ILE A 640 8.31 12.51 16.74
CA ILE A 640 9.05 11.52 17.54
C ILE A 640 9.51 12.07 18.91
N TRP A 641 9.90 13.35 18.98
CA TRP A 641 10.35 13.95 20.23
C TRP A 641 9.21 14.10 21.25
N ASP A 642 7.99 14.41 20.78
CA ASP A 642 6.81 14.51 21.64
C ASP A 642 6.57 13.16 22.34
N ALA A 643 6.74 12.04 21.63
CA ALA A 643 6.63 10.70 22.20
C ALA A 643 7.71 10.40 23.27
N PHE A 644 8.95 10.85 23.08
CA PHE A 644 9.99 10.77 24.12
C PHE A 644 9.62 11.56 25.37
N THR A 645 9.11 12.78 25.22
CA THR A 645 8.70 13.62 26.37
C THR A 645 7.50 13.04 27.12
N ALA A 646 6.55 12.45 26.38
CA ALA A 646 5.39 11.76 26.93
C ALA A 646 5.74 10.44 27.64
N GLY A 647 6.86 9.80 27.26
CA GLY A 647 7.25 8.48 27.77
C GLY A 647 6.55 7.32 27.04
N SER A 648 6.09 7.55 25.81
CA SER A 648 5.39 6.55 24.97
C SER A 648 6.38 5.67 24.21
N TYR A 649 7.12 4.83 24.93
CA TYR A 649 8.29 4.13 24.38
C TYR A 649 7.94 3.12 23.29
N THR A 650 6.80 2.41 23.41
CA THR A 650 6.38 1.47 22.37
C THR A 650 6.02 2.19 21.08
N SER A 651 5.28 3.29 21.17
CA SER A 651 4.94 4.14 20.04
C SER A 651 6.17 4.68 19.33
N ILE A 652 7.26 5.01 20.04
CA ILE A 652 8.52 5.43 19.39
C ILE A 652 9.05 4.33 18.45
N LEU A 653 9.00 3.06 18.87
CA LEU A 653 9.43 1.93 18.05
C LEU A 653 8.52 1.76 16.83
N GLU A 654 7.19 1.85 17.02
CA GLU A 654 6.20 1.76 15.94
C GLU A 654 6.30 2.93 14.95
N MET A 655 6.56 4.15 15.43
CA MET A 655 6.77 5.32 14.59
C MET A 655 8.01 5.17 13.70
N ALA A 656 9.08 4.57 14.24
CA ALA A 656 10.27 4.25 13.47
C ALA A 656 9.99 3.22 12.38
N GLU A 657 9.30 2.12 12.74
CA GLU A 657 8.90 1.06 11.81
C GLU A 657 7.95 1.59 10.73
N TYR A 658 6.96 2.40 11.10
CA TYR A 658 6.02 3.02 10.18
C TYR A 658 6.70 4.00 9.21
N ASN A 659 7.62 4.84 9.70
CA ASN A 659 8.38 5.76 8.84
C ASN A 659 9.24 5.01 7.82
N ASP A 660 9.91 3.93 8.26
CA ASP A 660 10.69 3.06 7.38
C ASP A 660 9.81 2.40 6.31
N ARG A 661 8.64 1.84 6.70
CA ARG A 661 7.67 1.29 5.74
C ARG A 661 7.18 2.33 4.72
N LEU A 662 6.88 3.56 5.15
CA LEU A 662 6.47 4.64 4.25
C LEU A 662 7.58 5.01 3.26
N ARG A 663 8.84 5.06 3.70
CA ARG A 663 9.99 5.29 2.83
C ARG A 663 10.14 4.18 1.78
N ARG A 664 9.82 2.95 2.13
CA ARG A 664 9.91 1.80 1.21
C ARG A 664 8.57 1.43 0.59
N SER A 665 7.57 2.31 0.63
CA SER A 665 6.23 2.02 0.13
C SER A 665 6.21 1.94 -1.40
N CYS A 666 5.57 0.90 -1.94
CA CYS A 666 5.27 0.82 -3.36
C CYS A 666 4.41 1.99 -3.85
N THR A 667 3.50 2.51 -3.00
CA THR A 667 2.61 3.63 -3.32
C THR A 667 3.39 4.94 -3.48
N LEU A 668 4.48 5.12 -2.72
CA LEU A 668 5.43 6.23 -2.88
C LEU A 668 6.12 6.18 -4.25
N VAL A 669 6.62 5.01 -4.64
CA VAL A 669 7.25 4.80 -5.96
C VAL A 669 6.25 5.05 -7.09
N MET A 670 5.04 4.48 -6.98
CA MET A 670 3.95 4.73 -7.93
C MET A 670 3.66 6.22 -8.07
N THR A 671 3.61 6.96 -6.96
CA THR A 671 3.35 8.40 -6.95
C THR A 671 4.36 9.16 -7.81
N ALA A 672 5.66 8.93 -7.57
CA ALA A 672 6.72 9.60 -8.29
C ALA A 672 6.80 9.19 -9.77
N VAL A 673 6.60 7.91 -10.08
CA VAL A 673 6.69 7.36 -11.44
C VAL A 673 5.51 7.84 -12.30
N GLU A 674 4.27 7.75 -11.83
CA GLU A 674 3.07 8.16 -12.59
C GLU A 674 3.12 9.66 -12.93
N GLU A 675 3.55 10.51 -11.98
CA GLU A 675 3.71 11.95 -12.20
C GLU A 675 4.83 12.26 -13.22
N ARG A 676 5.97 11.56 -13.13
CA ARG A 676 7.10 11.73 -14.06
C ARG A 676 6.72 11.29 -15.48
N ARG A 677 6.02 10.16 -15.62
CA ARG A 677 5.51 9.66 -16.92
C ARG A 677 4.54 10.66 -17.57
N ALA A 678 3.59 11.19 -16.80
CA ALA A 678 2.68 12.22 -17.28
C ALA A 678 3.42 13.49 -17.73
N THR A 679 4.35 13.97 -16.91
CA THR A 679 5.17 15.15 -17.22
C THR A 679 5.93 14.94 -18.52
N ARG A 680 6.59 13.79 -18.71
CA ARG A 680 7.31 13.42 -19.93
C ARG A 680 6.39 13.39 -21.15
N ALA A 681 5.23 12.74 -21.03
CA ALA A 681 4.28 12.56 -22.12
C ALA A 681 3.73 13.88 -22.68
N TYR A 682 3.59 14.90 -21.82
CA TYR A 682 3.13 16.23 -22.21
C TYR A 682 4.26 17.23 -22.45
N GLY A 683 5.52 16.79 -22.40
CA GLY A 683 6.67 17.66 -22.64
C GLY A 683 6.93 18.67 -21.53
N GLY A 684 6.43 18.39 -20.32
CA GLY A 684 6.80 19.15 -19.14
C GLY A 684 8.28 19.01 -18.82
N ARG A 685 8.81 20.00 -18.10
CA ARG A 685 10.21 19.97 -17.66
C ARG A 685 10.34 19.01 -16.50
N ILE A 686 11.26 18.07 -16.64
CA ILE A 686 11.65 17.14 -15.58
C ILE A 686 12.94 17.65 -14.97
N GLU A 687 12.94 17.91 -13.67
CA GLU A 687 14.12 18.35 -12.94
C GLU A 687 14.89 17.15 -12.41
N GLY A 688 16.18 17.06 -12.75
CA GLY A 688 17.07 15.99 -12.29
C GLY A 688 16.68 14.58 -12.77
N GLY A 689 17.51 13.60 -12.41
CA GLY A 689 17.18 12.18 -12.58
C GLY A 689 16.18 11.69 -11.52
N ILE A 690 15.50 10.57 -11.77
CA ILE A 690 14.58 9.95 -10.79
C ILE A 690 15.27 9.65 -9.45
N GLU A 691 16.57 9.30 -9.48
CA GLU A 691 17.41 9.07 -8.30
C GLU A 691 17.64 10.35 -7.48
N GLN A 692 17.46 11.53 -8.08
CA GLN A 692 17.60 12.84 -7.41
C GLN A 692 16.26 13.34 -6.84
N SER A 693 15.18 12.57 -6.98
CA SER A 693 13.88 12.93 -6.41
C SER A 693 13.98 13.07 -4.89
N PRO A 694 13.55 14.20 -4.30
CA PRO A 694 13.55 14.37 -2.84
C PRO A 694 12.74 13.30 -2.10
N LEU A 695 11.72 12.75 -2.75
CA LEU A 695 10.88 11.69 -2.20
C LEU A 695 11.53 10.30 -2.23
N LEU A 696 12.51 10.09 -3.11
CA LEU A 696 13.11 8.77 -3.36
C LEU A 696 14.59 8.71 -2.99
N GLY A 697 15.18 9.79 -2.46
CA GLY A 697 16.62 9.88 -2.20
C GLY A 697 17.17 8.88 -1.17
N HIS A 698 16.31 8.16 -0.43
CA HIS A 698 16.70 7.08 0.48
C HIS A 698 16.63 5.68 -0.18
N ILE A 699 16.16 5.57 -1.41
CA ILE A 699 16.03 4.29 -2.12
C ILE A 699 17.37 3.91 -2.73
N SER A 700 17.82 2.71 -2.41
CA SER A 700 19.03 2.07 -2.94
C SER A 700 18.67 0.86 -3.81
N ASP A 701 19.67 0.25 -4.46
CA ASP A 701 19.47 -0.95 -5.31
C ASP A 701 19.02 -2.18 -4.51
N ASP A 702 19.38 -2.27 -3.23
CA ASP A 702 19.00 -3.33 -2.28
C ASP A 702 17.67 -3.09 -1.55
N THR A 703 17.05 -1.92 -1.73
CA THR A 703 15.77 -1.61 -1.07
C THR A 703 14.67 -2.60 -1.49
N GLU A 704 14.13 -3.35 -0.54
CA GLU A 704 12.90 -4.13 -0.70
C GLU A 704 11.68 -3.26 -0.41
N PHE A 705 10.76 -3.17 -1.37
CA PHE A 705 9.55 -2.37 -1.23
C PHE A 705 8.41 -3.14 -0.58
N VAL A 706 7.58 -2.43 0.17
CA VAL A 706 6.41 -2.97 0.88
C VAL A 706 5.11 -2.44 0.29
N THR A 707 4.08 -3.29 0.28
CA THR A 707 2.72 -2.91 -0.11
C THR A 707 1.85 -2.76 1.14
N ALA A 708 1.00 -1.74 1.14
CA ALA A 708 0.06 -1.45 2.23
C ALA A 708 -1.41 -1.45 1.73
N ILE A 709 -1.67 -1.97 0.52
CA ILE A 709 -2.98 -1.88 -0.12
C ILE A 709 -4.04 -2.56 0.76
N ASP A 710 -5.09 -1.81 1.10
CA ASP A 710 -6.18 -2.29 1.95
C ASP A 710 -7.46 -2.51 1.13
N HIS A 711 -7.95 -3.76 1.14
CA HIS A 711 -9.18 -4.18 0.48
C HIS A 711 -10.35 -4.40 1.46
N GLY A 712 -10.18 -4.10 2.75
CA GLY A 712 -11.19 -4.35 3.78
C GLY A 712 -12.52 -3.62 3.56
N SER A 713 -12.51 -2.51 2.81
CA SER A 713 -13.72 -1.77 2.43
C SER A 713 -14.39 -2.28 1.15
N PHE A 714 -13.78 -3.24 0.43
CA PHE A 714 -14.31 -3.81 -0.80
C PHE A 714 -15.47 -4.78 -0.48
N PRO A 715 -16.50 -4.90 -1.34
CA PRO A 715 -17.55 -5.89 -1.14
C PRO A 715 -16.97 -7.31 -1.02
N ASN A 716 -17.41 -8.03 0.02
CA ASN A 716 -17.01 -9.41 0.28
C ASN A 716 -18.26 -10.29 0.42
N LEU A 717 -18.65 -10.91 -0.70
CA LEU A 717 -19.83 -11.80 -0.77
C LEU A 717 -19.43 -13.27 -0.95
N GLU A 718 -18.13 -13.53 -1.10
CA GLU A 718 -17.56 -14.82 -1.44
C GLU A 718 -17.06 -15.59 -0.22
N SER A 719 -17.06 -16.92 -0.32
CA SER A 719 -16.34 -17.76 0.63
C SER A 719 -14.83 -17.71 0.39
N SER A 720 -14.06 -18.06 1.42
CA SER A 720 -12.59 -18.14 1.38
C SER A 720 -12.05 -19.18 0.38
N HIS A 721 -12.91 -20.04 -0.18
CA HIS A 721 -12.55 -21.04 -1.19
C HIS A 721 -12.50 -20.49 -2.62
N THR A 722 -12.99 -19.26 -2.83
CA THR A 722 -12.99 -18.59 -4.13
C THR A 722 -12.18 -17.29 -4.06
N ALA A 723 -11.68 -16.84 -5.21
CA ALA A 723 -10.99 -15.55 -5.28
C ALA A 723 -11.98 -14.44 -4.86
N PRO A 724 -11.55 -13.51 -3.97
CA PRO A 724 -12.40 -12.40 -3.56
C PRO A 724 -12.67 -11.46 -4.73
N LEU A 725 -13.77 -10.70 -4.67
CA LEU A 725 -14.21 -9.88 -5.80
C LEU A 725 -13.15 -8.89 -6.28
N TYR A 726 -12.42 -8.22 -5.37
CA TYR A 726 -11.37 -7.26 -5.73
C TYR A 726 -10.26 -7.91 -6.59
N ASP A 727 -9.97 -9.19 -6.38
CA ASP A 727 -8.97 -9.94 -7.14
C ASP A 727 -9.45 -10.30 -8.55
N ILE A 728 -10.76 -10.39 -8.74
CA ILE A 728 -11.41 -10.68 -10.03
C ILE A 728 -11.52 -9.41 -10.88
N VAL A 729 -11.87 -8.27 -10.27
CA VAL A 729 -12.15 -7.02 -11.00
C VAL A 729 -10.96 -6.06 -11.10
N LYS A 730 -9.80 -6.41 -10.53
CA LYS A 730 -8.61 -5.56 -10.68
C LYS A 730 -8.09 -5.56 -12.11
N PHE A 731 -7.62 -4.39 -12.54
CA PHE A 731 -7.07 -4.16 -13.88
C PHE A 731 -5.86 -5.06 -14.21
N GLY A 732 -5.05 -5.39 -13.20
CA GLY A 732 -3.87 -6.22 -13.35
C GLY A 732 -3.29 -6.61 -11.99
N PRO A 733 -2.10 -7.23 -11.94
CA PRO A 733 -1.43 -7.51 -10.68
C PRO A 733 -1.18 -6.23 -9.86
N GLU A 734 -1.24 -6.35 -8.55
CA GLU A 734 -1.02 -5.24 -7.62
C GLU A 734 0.42 -4.71 -7.68
N LEU A 735 0.65 -3.57 -7.03
CA LEU A 735 1.99 -3.07 -6.79
C LEU A 735 2.83 -4.12 -6.06
N SER A 736 4.07 -4.30 -6.52
CA SER A 736 5.04 -5.22 -5.92
C SER A 736 6.44 -4.61 -5.94
N SER A 737 7.35 -5.18 -5.16
CA SER A 737 8.75 -4.76 -5.12
C SER A 737 9.41 -4.86 -6.49
N GLU A 738 9.17 -5.95 -7.22
CA GLU A 738 9.71 -6.19 -8.56
C GLU A 738 9.16 -5.18 -9.57
N ARG A 739 7.84 -4.92 -9.57
CA ARG A 739 7.23 -3.94 -10.47
C ARG A 739 7.71 -2.52 -10.19
N CYS A 740 7.85 -2.14 -8.91
CA CYS A 740 8.40 -0.85 -8.51
C CYS A 740 9.85 -0.70 -8.97
N ARG A 741 10.67 -1.73 -8.76
CA ARG A 741 12.08 -1.75 -9.21
C ARG A 741 12.19 -1.61 -10.72
N LEU A 742 11.44 -2.39 -11.50
CA LEU A 742 11.41 -2.27 -12.96
C LEU A 742 10.94 -0.88 -13.42
N SER A 743 9.97 -0.29 -12.73
CA SER A 743 9.50 1.07 -13.02
C SER A 743 10.60 2.12 -12.79
N LEU A 744 11.33 2.03 -11.67
CA LEU A 744 12.46 2.93 -11.37
C LEU A 744 13.59 2.77 -12.39
N LEU A 745 13.97 1.53 -12.72
CA LEU A 745 14.98 1.24 -13.73
C LEU A 745 14.58 1.77 -15.11
N ALA A 746 13.29 1.71 -15.46
CA ALA A 746 12.77 2.27 -16.70
C ALA A 746 12.90 3.80 -16.73
N GLU A 747 12.57 4.49 -15.64
CA GLU A 747 12.77 5.95 -15.55
C GLU A 747 14.26 6.32 -15.59
N GLN A 748 15.14 5.56 -14.94
CA GLN A 748 16.60 5.74 -15.01
C GLN A 748 17.14 5.57 -16.43
N PHE A 749 16.70 4.53 -17.15
CA PHE A 749 17.06 4.32 -18.55
C PHE A 749 16.64 5.53 -19.40
N LEU A 750 15.40 5.98 -19.23
CA LEU A 750 14.88 7.11 -19.99
C LEU A 750 15.59 8.43 -19.64
N ASP A 751 15.99 8.63 -18.39
CA ASP A 751 16.80 9.78 -17.96
C ASP A 751 18.19 9.75 -18.63
N ALA A 752 18.82 8.58 -18.72
CA ALA A 752 20.13 8.42 -19.36
C ALA A 752 20.09 8.71 -20.87
N VAL A 753 19.08 8.22 -21.61
CA VAL A 753 18.99 8.43 -23.07
C VAL A 753 18.51 9.84 -23.45
N THR A 754 17.83 10.54 -22.54
CA THR A 754 17.31 11.91 -22.79
C THR A 754 18.17 13.02 -22.20
N TYR A 755 19.21 12.67 -21.44
CA TYR A 755 20.09 13.64 -20.82
C TYR A 755 20.73 14.57 -21.85
N LYS A 756 20.68 15.87 -21.57
CA LYS A 756 21.36 16.92 -22.34
C LYS A 756 22.12 17.80 -21.37
N ALA A 757 23.41 18.00 -21.65
CA ALA A 757 24.22 18.92 -20.87
C ALA A 757 23.62 20.35 -20.92
N PRO A 758 23.68 21.12 -19.81
CA PRO A 758 23.25 22.51 -19.82
C PRO A 758 23.99 23.31 -20.90
N LYS A 759 23.31 24.25 -21.56
CA LYS A 759 23.90 25.05 -22.66
C LYS A 759 25.14 25.86 -22.22
N ASP A 760 25.21 26.20 -20.94
CA ASP A 760 26.30 26.98 -20.35
C ASP A 760 27.49 26.12 -19.91
N TYR A 761 27.35 24.78 -19.94
CA TYR A 761 28.44 23.86 -19.63
C TYR A 761 29.44 23.79 -20.79
N LYS A 762 30.63 24.36 -20.57
CA LYS A 762 31.76 24.30 -21.50
C LYS A 762 32.97 23.65 -20.84
N PRO A 763 33.22 22.35 -21.08
CA PRO A 763 34.33 21.65 -20.43
C PRO A 763 35.68 22.20 -20.91
N ALA A 764 36.58 22.52 -19.98
CA ALA A 764 37.93 22.99 -20.28
C ALA A 764 38.73 21.98 -21.14
N LYS A 765 38.42 20.69 -20.99
CA LYS A 765 38.99 19.58 -21.78
C LYS A 765 37.88 18.70 -22.36
N ALA A 766 37.35 19.09 -23.51
CA ALA A 766 36.19 18.44 -24.13
C ALA A 766 36.39 16.94 -24.42
N ASN A 767 37.59 16.50 -24.83
CA ASN A 767 37.87 15.09 -25.11
C ASN A 767 37.89 14.23 -23.83
N GLU A 768 38.47 14.73 -22.74
CA GLU A 768 38.50 14.02 -21.46
C GLU A 768 37.09 13.96 -20.83
N ALA A 769 36.32 15.05 -20.91
CA ALA A 769 34.94 15.09 -20.45
C ALA A 769 34.08 14.07 -21.20
N ALA A 770 34.14 14.05 -22.53
CA ALA A 770 33.37 13.10 -23.33
C ALA A 770 33.79 11.63 -23.11
N ALA A 771 35.07 11.36 -22.82
CA ALA A 771 35.52 10.01 -22.45
C ALA A 771 34.93 9.57 -21.10
N ARG A 772 34.86 10.48 -20.12
CA ARG A 772 34.20 10.22 -18.83
C ARG A 772 32.70 10.01 -18.99
N ASP A 773 32.04 10.85 -19.79
CA ASP A 773 30.60 10.71 -20.07
C ASP A 773 30.30 9.36 -20.73
N ARG A 774 31.13 8.95 -21.71
CA ARG A 774 31.01 7.62 -22.35
C ARG A 774 31.22 6.49 -21.34
N ALA A 775 32.23 6.57 -20.49
CA ALA A 775 32.49 5.55 -19.47
C ALA A 775 31.32 5.43 -18.47
N TYR A 776 30.78 6.58 -18.02
CA TYR A 776 29.61 6.63 -17.16
C TYR A 776 28.39 6.00 -17.83
N LEU A 777 28.12 6.30 -19.10
CA LEU A 777 27.02 5.71 -19.84
C LEU A 777 27.18 4.21 -20.06
N VAL A 778 28.38 3.73 -20.37
CA VAL A 778 28.67 2.28 -20.50
C VAL A 778 28.34 1.55 -19.19
N GLU A 779 28.83 2.05 -18.06
CA GLU A 779 28.55 1.47 -16.75
C GLU A 779 27.05 1.51 -16.43
N THR A 780 26.41 2.65 -16.69
CA THR A 780 24.97 2.85 -16.44
C THR A 780 24.14 1.83 -17.21
N TYR A 781 24.36 1.68 -18.53
CA TYR A 781 23.60 0.73 -19.35
C TYR A 781 23.93 -0.73 -19.04
N SER A 782 25.15 -1.03 -18.60
CA SER A 782 25.52 -2.36 -18.11
C SER A 782 24.72 -2.72 -16.85
N ARG A 783 24.75 -1.84 -15.82
CA ARG A 783 23.99 -2.00 -14.58
C ARG A 783 22.48 -2.14 -14.83
N LEU A 784 21.91 -1.25 -15.65
CA LEU A 784 20.49 -1.28 -15.99
C LEU A 784 20.10 -2.57 -16.71
N GLY A 785 20.91 -3.00 -17.69
CA GLY A 785 20.69 -4.23 -18.43
C GLY A 785 20.72 -5.47 -17.54
N GLU A 786 21.72 -5.58 -16.66
CA GLU A 786 21.86 -6.68 -15.70
C GLU A 786 20.71 -6.70 -14.70
N ALA A 787 20.37 -5.56 -14.09
CA ALA A 787 19.30 -5.47 -13.10
C ALA A 787 17.92 -5.82 -13.69
N MET A 788 17.57 -5.26 -14.85
CA MET A 788 16.30 -5.58 -15.53
C MET A 788 16.24 -7.04 -15.94
N THR A 789 17.33 -7.56 -16.53
CA THR A 789 17.39 -8.95 -17.00
C THR A 789 17.27 -9.92 -15.83
N THR A 790 17.97 -9.67 -14.72
CA THR A 790 17.91 -10.50 -13.51
C THR A 790 16.49 -10.60 -12.96
N LEU A 791 15.77 -9.48 -12.89
CA LEU A 791 14.38 -9.46 -12.44
C LEU A 791 13.44 -10.20 -13.39
N LEU A 792 13.62 -10.03 -14.70
CA LEU A 792 12.75 -10.62 -15.73
C LEU A 792 13.03 -12.12 -15.96
N LEU A 793 14.27 -12.57 -15.74
CA LEU A 793 14.70 -13.98 -15.87
C LEU A 793 14.19 -14.88 -14.74
N ASN A 794 13.53 -14.35 -13.72
CA ASN A 794 12.83 -15.13 -12.69
C ASN A 794 11.33 -15.23 -13.05
N PRO A 795 10.92 -16.09 -14.00
CA PRO A 795 9.67 -15.93 -14.72
C PRO A 795 8.49 -16.45 -13.91
N SER A 796 8.73 -17.38 -12.97
CA SER A 796 7.71 -17.94 -12.08
C SER A 796 7.19 -16.91 -11.08
N THR A 797 7.98 -15.88 -10.75
CA THR A 797 7.62 -14.87 -9.74
C THR A 797 7.30 -13.52 -10.39
N THR A 798 8.18 -12.95 -11.22
CA THR A 798 8.03 -11.60 -11.77
C THR A 798 6.91 -11.48 -12.81
N ALA A 799 6.73 -12.48 -13.68
CA ALA A 799 5.66 -12.41 -14.70
C ALA A 799 4.27 -12.35 -14.06
N SER A 800 4.09 -12.98 -12.89
CA SER A 800 2.84 -12.93 -12.12
C SER A 800 2.52 -11.55 -11.51
N LYS A 801 3.48 -10.62 -11.53
CA LYS A 801 3.40 -9.27 -10.95
C LYS A 801 3.24 -8.16 -11.99
N LEU A 802 3.20 -8.50 -13.27
CA LEU A 802 3.12 -7.55 -14.38
C LEU A 802 1.90 -7.87 -15.26
N THR A 803 1.34 -6.86 -15.93
CA THR A 803 0.46 -7.11 -17.08
C THR A 803 1.29 -7.66 -18.25
N GLY A 804 0.64 -8.33 -19.21
CA GLY A 804 1.29 -8.78 -20.45
C GLY A 804 2.05 -7.65 -21.17
N PRO A 805 1.40 -6.50 -21.42
CA PRO A 805 2.06 -5.30 -21.95
C PRO A 805 3.23 -4.78 -21.10
N GLU A 806 3.11 -4.73 -19.77
CA GLU A 806 4.20 -4.29 -18.88
C GLU A 806 5.42 -5.20 -19.00
N HIS A 807 5.21 -6.52 -18.99
CA HIS A 807 6.29 -7.49 -19.14
C HIS A 807 7.05 -7.31 -20.46
N LYS A 808 6.33 -7.12 -21.57
CA LYS A 808 6.92 -6.85 -22.89
C LYS A 808 7.66 -5.51 -22.94
N TYR A 809 7.10 -4.46 -22.33
CA TYR A 809 7.73 -3.15 -22.24
C TYR A 809 9.07 -3.21 -21.48
N TYR A 810 9.08 -3.79 -20.27
CA TYR A 810 10.31 -3.90 -19.48
C TYR A 810 11.34 -4.82 -20.14
N THR A 811 10.91 -5.90 -20.80
CA THR A 811 11.80 -6.75 -21.61
C THR A 811 12.46 -5.97 -22.73
N THR A 812 11.68 -5.12 -23.43
CA THR A 812 12.20 -4.26 -24.50
C THR A 812 13.23 -3.26 -23.97
N LEU A 813 13.00 -2.67 -22.79
CA LEU A 813 13.96 -1.77 -22.14
C LEU A 813 15.24 -2.48 -21.67
N GLY A 814 15.14 -3.72 -21.17
CA GLY A 814 16.30 -4.53 -20.83
C GLY A 814 17.18 -4.81 -22.06
N LEU A 815 16.55 -5.20 -23.17
CA LEU A 815 17.23 -5.40 -24.45
C LEU A 815 17.83 -4.09 -24.99
N LEU A 816 17.13 -2.96 -24.86
CA LEU A 816 17.66 -1.64 -25.22
C LEU A 816 18.89 -1.27 -24.38
N SER A 817 18.86 -1.51 -23.07
CA SER A 817 20.02 -1.26 -22.19
C SER A 817 21.24 -2.10 -22.64
N GLY A 818 21.02 -3.38 -22.94
CA GLY A 818 22.07 -4.25 -23.51
C GLY A 818 22.58 -3.76 -24.87
N LEU A 819 21.69 -3.26 -25.75
CA LEU A 819 22.06 -2.66 -27.03
C LEU A 819 22.91 -1.41 -26.84
N MET A 820 22.50 -0.49 -25.96
CA MET A 820 23.21 0.76 -25.67
C MET A 820 24.61 0.47 -25.13
N HIS A 821 24.75 -0.45 -24.18
CA HIS A 821 26.05 -0.89 -23.68
C HIS A 821 26.92 -1.43 -24.81
N THR A 822 26.41 -2.41 -25.58
CA THR A 822 27.15 -3.06 -26.68
C THR A 822 27.58 -2.05 -27.74
N ALA A 823 26.70 -1.12 -28.11
CA ALA A 823 26.97 -0.06 -29.07
C ALA A 823 28.11 0.86 -28.61
N LEU A 824 28.10 1.28 -27.35
CA LEU A 824 29.08 2.21 -26.79
C LEU A 824 30.46 1.57 -26.55
N VAL A 825 30.55 0.25 -26.41
CA VAL A 825 31.85 -0.45 -26.28
C VAL A 825 32.42 -0.95 -27.60
N THR A 826 31.67 -0.86 -28.71
CA THR A 826 32.12 -1.30 -30.05
C THR A 826 32.72 -0.13 -30.85
N PRO A 827 34.06 0.06 -30.87
CA PRO A 827 34.69 1.12 -31.64
C PRO A 827 34.61 0.88 -33.16
N LYS A 828 34.79 1.95 -33.95
CA LYS A 828 34.86 1.86 -35.42
C LYS A 828 35.97 0.93 -35.93
N SER A 829 37.04 0.76 -35.16
CA SER A 829 38.21 -0.04 -35.54
C SER A 829 37.98 -1.54 -35.58
N ASP A 830 36.88 -2.02 -34.99
CA ASP A 830 36.58 -3.45 -34.96
C ASP A 830 36.24 -3.99 -36.35
N VAL A 831 36.73 -5.19 -36.66
CA VAL A 831 36.55 -5.83 -37.98
C VAL A 831 35.12 -6.32 -38.17
N THR A 832 34.51 -6.86 -37.10
CA THR A 832 33.13 -7.32 -37.07
C THR A 832 32.48 -6.92 -35.75
N PRO A 833 31.25 -6.37 -35.74
CA PRO A 833 30.57 -6.06 -34.50
C PRO A 833 30.12 -7.36 -33.80
N PRO A 834 29.94 -7.33 -32.48
CA PRO A 834 29.59 -8.52 -31.71
C PRO A 834 28.19 -9.05 -32.08
N PRO A 835 27.98 -10.39 -32.13
CA PRO A 835 26.69 -11.00 -32.46
C PRO A 835 25.52 -10.50 -31.61
N SER A 836 25.79 -10.17 -30.34
CA SER A 836 24.82 -9.64 -29.39
C SER A 836 24.12 -8.36 -29.87
N LEU A 837 24.77 -7.55 -30.71
CA LEU A 837 24.19 -6.34 -31.31
C LEU A 837 22.93 -6.67 -32.13
N TRP A 838 23.02 -7.63 -33.06
CA TRP A 838 21.89 -8.02 -33.92
C TRP A 838 20.85 -8.83 -33.17
N THR A 839 21.27 -9.68 -32.22
CA THR A 839 20.34 -10.41 -31.34
C THR A 839 19.48 -9.43 -30.54
N ALA A 840 20.09 -8.40 -29.95
CA ALA A 840 19.36 -7.36 -29.22
C ALA A 840 18.42 -6.57 -30.14
N ALA A 841 18.91 -6.10 -31.30
CA ALA A 841 18.08 -5.36 -32.25
C ALA A 841 16.88 -6.18 -32.77
N THR A 842 17.08 -7.47 -33.04
CA THR A 842 16.00 -8.40 -33.43
C THR A 842 15.00 -8.61 -32.30
N GLY A 843 15.48 -8.81 -31.07
CA GLY A 843 14.63 -8.93 -29.89
C GLY A 843 13.80 -7.67 -29.62
N ILE A 844 14.38 -6.48 -29.82
CA ILE A 844 13.68 -5.18 -29.68
C ILE A 844 12.56 -5.06 -30.71
N ARG A 845 12.80 -5.40 -31.98
CA ARG A 845 11.76 -5.41 -33.03
C ARG A 845 10.65 -6.40 -32.69
N ALA A 846 11.01 -7.62 -32.28
CA ALA A 846 10.05 -8.63 -31.87
C ALA A 846 9.22 -8.19 -30.64
N GLY A 847 9.83 -7.50 -29.67
CA GLY A 847 9.15 -6.92 -28.52
C GLY A 847 8.13 -5.84 -28.94
N LEU A 848 8.53 -4.96 -29.85
CA LEU A 848 7.67 -3.93 -30.42
C LEU A 848 6.50 -4.53 -31.22
N ASP A 849 6.76 -5.53 -32.07
CA ASP A 849 5.73 -6.25 -32.82
C ASP A 849 4.78 -7.04 -31.88
N SER A 850 5.31 -7.59 -30.78
CA SER A 850 4.50 -8.29 -29.78
C SER A 850 3.57 -7.34 -29.01
N LEU A 851 3.99 -6.10 -28.76
CA LEU A 851 3.13 -5.05 -28.19
C LEU A 851 2.10 -4.56 -29.20
N ARG A 852 2.49 -4.44 -30.47
CA ARG A 852 1.57 -4.12 -31.58
C ARG A 852 0.45 -5.16 -31.70
N GLY A 853 0.80 -6.44 -31.57
CA GLY A 853 -0.15 -7.56 -31.64
C GLY A 853 -1.22 -7.57 -30.55
N GLU A 854 -0.98 -6.96 -29.38
CA GLU A 854 -1.98 -6.84 -28.29
C GLU A 854 -3.15 -5.93 -28.64
N PHE A 855 -2.96 -5.07 -29.65
CA PHE A 855 -3.94 -4.07 -30.06
C PHE A 855 -4.56 -4.37 -31.44
N SER A 856 -3.98 -5.30 -32.21
CA SER A 856 -4.47 -5.64 -33.55
C SER A 856 -5.65 -6.63 -33.49
N PRO A 857 -6.78 -6.36 -34.16
CA PRO A 857 -7.96 -7.26 -34.19
C PRO A 857 -7.66 -8.68 -34.72
N ALA A 858 -6.54 -8.88 -35.41
CA ALA A 858 -6.16 -10.15 -36.02
C ALA A 858 -5.65 -11.22 -35.03
N ALA A 859 -5.36 -10.86 -33.77
CA ALA A 859 -4.74 -11.78 -32.83
C ALA A 859 -5.73 -12.69 -32.05
N SER A 860 -7.05 -12.51 -32.19
CA SER A 860 -8.02 -13.25 -31.36
C SER A 860 -9.35 -13.71 -32.01
N ALA A 861 -9.57 -13.65 -33.33
CA ALA A 861 -10.64 -14.43 -34.03
C ALA A 861 -10.45 -14.50 -35.58
N PRO A 862 -11.08 -15.45 -36.29
CA PRO A 862 -10.73 -15.90 -37.66
C PRO A 862 -11.12 -14.91 -38.79
N PRO A 863 -10.68 -15.15 -40.04
CA PRO A 863 -10.43 -14.09 -41.02
C PRO A 863 -11.72 -13.63 -41.69
N GLN A 864 -12.12 -12.37 -41.51
CA GLN A 864 -12.83 -11.60 -42.54
C GLN A 864 -12.94 -10.10 -42.20
N VAL A 865 -12.42 -9.30 -43.14
CA VAL A 865 -12.90 -7.97 -43.60
C VAL A 865 -12.35 -6.70 -42.93
N ALA A 866 -11.99 -5.75 -43.82
CA ALA A 866 -11.56 -4.38 -43.60
C ALA A 866 -12.73 -3.43 -43.23
N ALA A 867 -12.39 -2.23 -42.74
CA ALA A 867 -13.27 -1.12 -42.36
C ALA A 867 -14.30 -1.45 -41.25
N LEU A 868 -13.93 -1.09 -40.01
CA LEU A 868 -14.69 -1.21 -38.75
C LEU A 868 -16.23 -1.10 -38.90
N PRO A 869 -17.00 -2.21 -38.78
CA PRO A 869 -18.43 -2.18 -38.46
C PRO A 869 -18.67 -2.47 -36.96
N GLU A 870 -19.92 -2.29 -36.55
CA GLU A 870 -20.41 -2.25 -35.16
C GLU A 870 -20.00 -3.49 -34.35
N GLY A 871 -19.15 -3.26 -33.32
CA GLY A 871 -18.58 -4.30 -32.46
C GLY A 871 -17.10 -4.10 -32.12
N ASP A 872 -16.33 -3.41 -32.98
CA ASP A 872 -14.85 -3.38 -32.91
C ASP A 872 -14.28 -2.19 -32.09
N VAL A 873 -15.07 -1.12 -31.86
CA VAL A 873 -14.57 0.07 -31.15
C VAL A 873 -14.50 -0.14 -29.64
N LEU A 874 -15.44 -0.90 -29.04
CA LEU A 874 -15.51 -1.09 -27.60
C LEU A 874 -14.24 -1.75 -27.05
N TYR A 875 -13.74 -2.80 -27.72
CA TYR A 875 -12.50 -3.45 -27.33
C TYR A 875 -11.33 -2.45 -27.29
N SER A 876 -11.24 -1.59 -28.30
CA SER A 876 -10.18 -0.57 -28.35
C SER A 876 -10.30 0.49 -27.26
N LEU A 877 -11.52 0.85 -26.87
CA LEU A 877 -11.79 1.82 -25.80
C LEU A 877 -11.51 1.26 -24.39
N THR A 878 -11.57 -0.07 -24.23
CA THR A 878 -11.26 -0.75 -22.95
C THR A 878 -9.79 -1.14 -22.80
N HIS A 879 -8.95 -0.97 -23.82
CA HIS A 879 -7.53 -1.35 -23.82
C HIS A 879 -6.50 -0.20 -23.95
N PRO A 880 -6.71 0.98 -23.33
CA PRO A 880 -5.79 2.11 -23.50
C PRO A 880 -4.38 1.84 -22.92
N HIS A 881 -4.27 0.97 -21.90
CA HIS A 881 -2.98 0.60 -21.30
C HIS A 881 -2.01 -0.04 -22.29
N ALA A 882 -2.48 -0.98 -23.11
CA ALA A 882 -1.65 -1.64 -24.12
C ALA A 882 -1.17 -0.65 -25.18
N LEU A 883 -2.07 0.23 -25.64
CA LEU A 883 -1.74 1.30 -26.60
C LEU A 883 -0.69 2.28 -26.04
N SER A 884 -0.84 2.68 -24.78
CA SER A 884 0.13 3.55 -24.08
C SER A 884 1.50 2.89 -23.95
N LEU A 885 1.57 1.61 -23.58
CA LEU A 885 2.84 0.90 -23.47
C LEU A 885 3.50 0.60 -24.83
N PHE A 886 2.71 0.38 -25.88
CA PHE A 886 3.23 0.32 -27.24
C PHE A 886 3.86 1.65 -27.67
N ARG A 887 3.20 2.77 -27.37
CA ARG A 887 3.72 4.13 -27.58
C ARG A 887 5.00 4.38 -26.77
N ASP A 888 5.01 4.01 -25.49
CA ASP A 888 6.16 4.22 -24.60
C ASP A 888 7.37 3.38 -25.02
N ALA A 889 7.16 2.13 -25.46
CA ALA A 889 8.21 1.30 -26.03
C ALA A 889 8.79 1.92 -27.31
N ALA A 890 7.92 2.34 -28.24
CA ALA A 890 8.36 2.97 -29.48
C ALA A 890 9.16 4.25 -29.22
N LEU A 891 8.72 5.09 -28.26
CA LEU A 891 9.49 6.27 -27.86
C LEU A 891 10.84 5.93 -27.25
N ALA A 892 10.90 4.96 -26.35
CA ALA A 892 12.16 4.54 -25.75
C ALA A 892 13.15 4.05 -26.81
N ILE A 893 12.69 3.25 -27.78
CA ILE A 893 13.49 2.78 -28.92
C ILE A 893 14.00 3.96 -29.73
N ARG A 894 13.13 4.92 -30.08
CA ARG A 894 13.53 6.08 -30.88
C ARG A 894 14.54 6.94 -30.14
N LEU A 895 14.30 7.27 -28.87
CA LEU A 895 15.19 8.09 -28.06
C LEU A 895 16.58 7.43 -27.91
N ALA A 896 16.63 6.12 -27.69
CA ALA A 896 17.87 5.36 -27.64
C ALA A 896 18.61 5.39 -28.99
N ALA A 897 17.91 5.15 -30.09
CA ALA A 897 18.47 5.18 -31.43
C ALA A 897 19.02 6.57 -31.81
N SER A 898 18.24 7.63 -31.60
CA SER A 898 18.68 9.01 -31.87
C SER A 898 19.84 9.41 -30.96
N SER A 899 19.89 8.93 -29.71
CA SER A 899 21.03 9.13 -28.79
C SER A 899 22.32 8.50 -29.35
N LEU A 900 22.26 7.27 -29.87
CA LEU A 900 23.42 6.62 -30.51
C LEU A 900 23.90 7.37 -31.76
N VAL A 901 22.98 7.85 -32.59
CA VAL A 901 23.31 8.66 -33.77
C VAL A 901 23.97 9.98 -33.35
N ALA A 902 23.43 10.68 -32.34
CA ALA A 902 24.02 11.90 -31.82
C ALA A 902 25.44 11.66 -31.27
N VAL A 903 25.65 10.59 -30.49
CA VAL A 903 26.98 10.21 -29.98
C VAL A 903 27.96 9.95 -31.14
N HIS A 904 27.50 9.31 -32.22
CA HIS A 904 28.32 9.08 -33.40
C HIS A 904 28.72 10.39 -34.10
N ASP A 905 27.75 11.27 -34.33
CA ASP A 905 27.94 12.53 -35.04
C ASP A 905 28.84 13.50 -34.25
N GLU A 906 28.63 13.61 -32.94
CA GLU A 906 29.48 14.40 -32.04
C GLU A 906 30.92 13.85 -32.01
N ALA A 907 31.07 12.52 -32.01
CA ALA A 907 32.39 11.90 -32.08
C ALA A 907 33.09 12.16 -33.41
N GLN A 908 32.37 12.15 -34.54
CA GLN A 908 32.92 12.51 -35.85
C GLN A 908 33.32 13.99 -35.93
N ALA A 909 32.52 14.89 -35.36
CA ALA A 909 32.79 16.32 -35.32
C ALA A 909 34.05 16.64 -34.48
N ARG A 910 34.27 15.88 -33.40
CA ARG A 910 35.36 16.10 -32.45
C ARG A 910 36.68 15.43 -32.85
N ASP A 911 36.64 14.22 -33.39
CA ASP A 911 37.83 13.43 -33.76
C ASP A 911 37.91 13.22 -35.28
N ARG A 912 38.80 13.97 -35.94
CA ARG A 912 39.05 13.87 -37.39
C ARG A 912 39.68 12.53 -37.79
N SER A 913 40.26 11.77 -36.87
CA SER A 913 40.74 10.40 -37.16
C SER A 913 39.59 9.40 -37.25
N GLY A 914 38.42 9.77 -36.73
CA GLY A 914 37.21 8.95 -36.70
C GLY A 914 37.34 7.69 -35.85
N ARG A 915 38.36 7.56 -34.99
CA ARG A 915 38.58 6.37 -34.16
C ARG A 915 37.60 6.34 -32.99
N SER A 916 37.15 7.49 -32.50
CA SER A 916 36.19 7.57 -31.39
C SER A 916 34.73 7.35 -31.79
N SER A 917 34.40 7.29 -33.08
CA SER A 917 33.02 7.10 -33.54
C SER A 917 32.55 5.65 -33.40
N LEU A 918 31.23 5.44 -33.40
CA LEU A 918 30.63 4.10 -33.36
C LEU A 918 30.91 3.29 -34.65
N HIS A 919 30.91 1.96 -34.53
CA HIS A 919 31.01 1.05 -35.66
C HIS A 919 29.85 1.22 -36.66
N LYS A 920 30.10 1.02 -37.96
CA LYS A 920 29.10 1.25 -39.03
C LYS A 920 27.83 0.42 -38.84
N GLY A 921 27.98 -0.84 -38.42
CA GLY A 921 26.84 -1.73 -38.13
C GLY A 921 25.94 -1.21 -37.00
N VAL A 922 26.50 -0.55 -35.98
CA VAL A 922 25.73 0.08 -34.90
C VAL A 922 24.86 1.21 -35.43
N VAL A 923 25.43 2.06 -36.31
CA VAL A 923 24.69 3.19 -36.91
C VAL A 923 23.57 2.69 -37.83
N ILE A 924 23.80 1.60 -38.58
CA ILE A 924 22.79 0.98 -39.45
C ILE A 924 21.63 0.45 -38.60
N GLU A 925 21.91 -0.33 -37.55
CA GLU A 925 20.87 -0.85 -36.67
C GLU A 925 20.12 0.26 -35.93
N ALA A 926 20.82 1.29 -35.43
CA ALA A 926 20.19 2.44 -34.77
C ALA A 926 19.19 3.14 -35.71
N LYS A 927 19.59 3.43 -36.96
CA LYS A 927 18.70 4.04 -37.95
C LYS A 927 17.50 3.15 -38.29
N GLY A 928 17.71 1.84 -38.41
CA GLY A 928 16.62 0.88 -38.67
C GLY A 928 15.63 0.79 -37.49
N LEU A 929 16.10 0.90 -36.25
CA LEU A 929 15.25 0.95 -35.06
C LEU A 929 14.49 2.28 -34.96
N GLU A 930 15.13 3.41 -35.30
CA GLU A 930 14.50 4.73 -35.37
C GLU A 930 13.36 4.75 -36.41
N GLU A 931 13.56 4.15 -37.58
CA GLU A 931 12.53 4.02 -38.61
C GLU A 931 11.35 3.17 -38.14
N ALA A 932 11.62 1.98 -37.55
CA ALA A 932 10.60 1.10 -37.00
C ALA A 932 9.78 1.79 -35.91
N ALA A 933 10.45 2.46 -34.97
CA ALA A 933 9.80 3.21 -33.90
C ALA A 933 8.95 4.38 -34.42
N THR A 934 9.44 5.11 -35.42
CA THR A 934 8.68 6.20 -36.07
C THR A 934 7.43 5.67 -36.78
N GLY A 935 7.54 4.49 -37.41
CA GLY A 935 6.40 3.77 -37.98
C GLY A 935 5.34 3.43 -36.92
N ALA A 936 5.76 2.83 -35.81
CA ALA A 936 4.88 2.48 -34.69
C ALA A 936 4.18 3.72 -34.08
N LEU A 937 4.90 4.84 -33.92
CA LEU A 937 4.31 6.08 -33.37
C LEU A 937 3.30 6.71 -34.32
N ARG A 938 3.52 6.60 -35.64
CA ARG A 938 2.54 7.01 -36.64
C ARG A 938 1.28 6.15 -36.58
N GLU A 939 1.43 4.84 -36.37
CA GLU A 939 0.32 3.90 -36.19
C GLU A 939 -0.50 4.22 -34.94
N VAL A 940 0.16 4.46 -33.80
CA VAL A 940 -0.51 4.92 -32.56
C VAL A 940 -1.31 6.20 -32.83
N LYS A 941 -0.70 7.20 -33.47
CA LYS A 941 -1.36 8.47 -33.80
C LYS A 941 -2.57 8.26 -34.72
N GLY A 942 -2.42 7.41 -35.74
CA GLY A 942 -3.50 7.04 -36.65
C GLY A 942 -4.67 6.43 -35.90
N ARG A 943 -4.39 5.47 -35.02
CA ARG A 943 -5.41 4.79 -34.23
C ARG A 943 -6.15 5.70 -33.26
N VAL A 944 -5.45 6.60 -32.57
CA VAL A 944 -6.10 7.60 -31.72
C VAL A 944 -7.00 8.51 -32.56
N GLY A 945 -6.59 8.85 -33.80
CA GLY A 945 -7.41 9.56 -34.76
C GLY A 945 -8.69 8.82 -35.16
N GLU A 946 -8.59 7.51 -35.43
CA GLU A 946 -9.73 6.64 -35.72
C GLU A 946 -10.72 6.59 -34.55
N LEU A 947 -10.23 6.38 -33.33
CA LEU A 947 -11.07 6.36 -32.12
C LEU A 947 -11.77 7.69 -31.88
N LYS A 948 -11.05 8.81 -32.09
CA LYS A 948 -11.63 10.15 -32.00
C LYS A 948 -12.72 10.38 -33.05
N GLY A 949 -12.49 9.90 -34.28
CA GLY A 949 -13.47 9.93 -35.36
C GLY A 949 -14.72 9.11 -35.03
N ALA A 950 -14.54 7.87 -34.57
CA ALA A 950 -15.62 6.97 -34.17
C ALA A 950 -16.47 7.57 -33.03
N LEU A 951 -15.82 8.08 -31.97
CA LEU A 951 -16.52 8.75 -30.88
C LEU A 951 -17.24 10.02 -31.35
N GLY A 952 -16.76 10.70 -32.40
CA GLY A 952 -17.43 11.87 -32.99
C GLY A 952 -18.77 11.59 -33.68
N LEU A 953 -19.11 10.33 -33.95
CA LEU A 953 -20.40 9.95 -34.54
C LEU A 953 -21.56 10.07 -33.54
N GLY A 954 -22.79 10.20 -34.04
CA GLY A 954 -24.02 10.09 -33.24
C GLY A 954 -24.42 8.63 -32.98
N GLY A 955 -25.48 8.40 -32.19
CA GLY A 955 -26.05 7.06 -31.93
C GLY A 955 -25.32 6.23 -30.87
N TRP A 956 -24.44 6.83 -30.07
CA TRP A 956 -23.71 6.11 -29.02
C TRP A 956 -24.59 5.60 -27.88
N LEU A 957 -25.67 6.31 -27.56
CA LEU A 957 -26.61 5.87 -26.52
C LEU A 957 -27.35 4.61 -26.97
N ASP A 958 -27.81 4.60 -28.22
CA ASP A 958 -28.45 3.42 -28.85
C ASP A 958 -27.49 2.23 -28.84
N ARG A 959 -26.23 2.44 -29.23
CA ARG A 959 -25.18 1.40 -29.18
C ARG A 959 -24.88 0.91 -27.77
N MET A 960 -24.87 1.80 -26.77
CA MET A 960 -24.68 1.41 -25.37
C MET A 960 -25.85 0.56 -24.88
N ALA A 961 -27.08 0.92 -25.23
CA ALA A 961 -28.27 0.12 -24.93
C ALA A 961 -28.22 -1.24 -25.64
N GLU A 962 -27.83 -1.26 -26.91
CA GLU A 962 -27.66 -2.47 -27.72
C GLU A 962 -26.58 -3.40 -27.13
N TRP A 963 -25.40 -2.88 -26.77
CA TRP A 963 -24.36 -3.69 -26.13
C TRP A 963 -24.79 -4.23 -24.77
N THR A 964 -25.62 -3.48 -24.04
CA THR A 964 -26.10 -3.89 -22.72
C THR A 964 -27.19 -4.96 -22.82
N PHE A 965 -28.12 -4.87 -23.79
CA PHE A 965 -29.31 -5.75 -23.83
C PHE A 965 -29.44 -6.65 -25.07
N LYS A 966 -28.57 -6.50 -26.08
CA LYS A 966 -28.58 -7.17 -27.41
C LYS A 966 -29.80 -6.78 -28.27
N GLU A 967 -29.63 -6.72 -29.60
CA GLU A 967 -30.75 -6.48 -30.54
C GLU A 967 -31.79 -7.61 -30.46
N GLY A 968 -33.09 -7.26 -30.45
CA GLY A 968 -34.21 -8.23 -30.49
C GLY A 968 -34.83 -8.60 -29.14
N GLY A 969 -34.42 -7.97 -28.04
CA GLY A 969 -34.89 -8.28 -26.68
C GLY A 969 -33.99 -9.33 -26.03
N GLY A 970 -33.53 -9.05 -24.82
CA GLY A 970 -32.64 -9.95 -24.11
C GLY A 970 -33.40 -11.16 -23.56
N ASP A 971 -32.68 -12.08 -22.90
CA ASP A 971 -33.37 -13.11 -22.12
C ASP A 971 -34.11 -12.50 -20.91
N GLY A 972 -34.95 -13.30 -20.24
CA GLY A 972 -35.78 -12.80 -19.13
C GLY A 972 -34.99 -12.12 -18.02
N LEU A 973 -33.73 -12.50 -17.79
CA LEU A 973 -32.86 -11.81 -16.85
C LEU A 973 -32.47 -10.41 -17.34
N SER A 974 -32.19 -10.25 -18.64
CA SER A 974 -31.88 -8.94 -19.24
C SER A 974 -33.06 -7.98 -19.17
N GLU A 975 -34.29 -8.47 -19.35
CA GLU A 975 -35.50 -7.65 -19.20
C GLU A 975 -35.70 -7.19 -17.75
N LEU A 976 -35.44 -8.05 -16.75
CA LEU A 976 -35.47 -7.64 -15.33
C LEU A 976 -34.44 -6.53 -15.03
N VAL A 977 -33.23 -6.60 -15.62
CA VAL A 977 -32.23 -5.54 -15.50
C VAL A 977 -32.75 -4.24 -16.10
N ARG A 978 -33.33 -4.31 -17.32
CA ARG A 978 -33.90 -3.15 -18.01
C ARG A 978 -35.01 -2.49 -17.19
N GLU A 979 -35.88 -3.26 -16.56
CA GLU A 979 -36.94 -2.75 -15.70
C GLU A 979 -36.42 -2.11 -14.40
N VAL A 980 -35.36 -2.68 -13.79
CA VAL A 980 -34.74 -2.11 -12.56
C VAL A 980 -34.05 -0.78 -12.83
N VAL A 981 -33.35 -0.68 -13.95
CA VAL A 981 -32.55 0.50 -14.32
C VAL A 981 -33.42 1.57 -14.98
N GLY A 982 -34.36 1.16 -15.84
CA GLY A 982 -35.15 2.03 -16.70
C GLY A 982 -34.34 2.59 -17.88
N GLU A 983 -35.00 2.85 -19.02
CA GLU A 983 -34.37 3.38 -20.23
C GLU A 983 -33.60 4.69 -19.97
N ALA A 984 -34.20 5.61 -19.21
CA ALA A 984 -33.54 6.87 -18.84
C ALA A 984 -32.25 6.66 -18.01
N GLY A 985 -32.22 5.63 -17.15
CA GLY A 985 -31.04 5.29 -16.36
C GLY A 985 -29.90 4.73 -17.23
N VAL A 986 -30.25 3.91 -18.23
CA VAL A 986 -29.29 3.38 -19.20
C VAL A 986 -28.70 4.51 -20.05
N GLU A 987 -29.54 5.43 -20.53
CA GLU A 987 -29.11 6.59 -21.32
C GLU A 987 -28.20 7.53 -20.51
N GLU A 988 -28.58 7.88 -19.27
CA GLU A 988 -27.78 8.76 -18.42
C GLU A 988 -26.41 8.14 -18.10
N TRP A 989 -26.39 6.88 -17.70
CA TRP A 989 -25.15 6.15 -17.44
C TRP A 989 -24.31 6.02 -18.71
N GLY A 990 -24.92 5.63 -19.83
CA GLY A 990 -24.27 5.51 -21.14
C GLY A 990 -23.64 6.83 -21.59
N SER A 991 -24.32 7.95 -21.35
CA SER A 991 -23.78 9.29 -21.60
C SER A 991 -22.51 9.56 -20.78
N LYS A 992 -22.52 9.29 -19.48
CA LYS A 992 -21.34 9.44 -18.59
C LYS A 992 -20.16 8.59 -19.07
N VAL A 993 -20.41 7.34 -19.49
CA VAL A 993 -19.40 6.42 -20.02
C VAL A 993 -18.78 6.96 -21.31
N VAL A 994 -19.61 7.35 -22.28
CA VAL A 994 -19.17 7.86 -23.59
C VAL A 994 -18.35 9.14 -23.42
N GLU A 995 -18.77 10.07 -22.57
CA GLU A 995 -18.00 11.28 -22.27
C GLU A 995 -16.64 10.94 -21.63
N SER A 996 -16.57 9.95 -20.74
CA SER A 996 -15.30 9.50 -20.17
C SER A 996 -14.35 8.92 -21.24
N TRP A 997 -14.87 8.15 -22.20
CA TRP A 997 -14.07 7.70 -23.35
C TRP A 997 -13.60 8.85 -24.23
N ARG A 998 -14.45 9.85 -24.50
CA ARG A 998 -14.05 11.06 -25.25
C ARG A 998 -12.89 11.79 -24.56
N GLU A 999 -12.97 11.97 -23.25
CA GLU A 999 -11.91 12.61 -22.46
C GLU A 999 -10.61 11.81 -22.50
N GLY A 1000 -10.69 10.48 -22.34
CA GLY A 1000 -9.54 9.58 -22.40
C GLY A 1000 -8.83 9.61 -23.77
N VAL A 1001 -9.59 9.45 -24.86
CA VAL A 1001 -9.05 9.48 -26.23
C VAL A 1001 -8.50 10.87 -26.58
N LYS A 1002 -9.16 11.94 -26.14
CA LYS A 1002 -8.64 13.31 -26.29
C LYS A 1002 -7.30 13.46 -25.57
N GLY A 1003 -7.19 12.95 -24.34
CA GLY A 1003 -5.95 12.93 -23.56
C GLY A 1003 -4.81 12.20 -24.25
N LEU A 1004 -5.09 11.00 -24.80
CA LEU A 1004 -4.15 10.23 -25.62
C LEU A 1004 -3.74 10.99 -26.89
N GLY A 1005 -4.64 11.76 -27.51
CA GLY A 1005 -4.31 12.59 -28.67
C GLY A 1005 -3.40 13.78 -28.37
N MET A 1006 -3.26 14.16 -27.10
CA MET A 1006 -2.42 15.26 -26.65
C MET A 1006 -1.02 14.82 -26.22
N VAL A 1007 -0.76 13.52 -26.05
CA VAL A 1007 0.58 13.04 -25.69
C VAL A 1007 1.53 13.21 -26.87
N LYS A 1008 2.79 13.49 -26.56
CA LYS A 1008 3.85 13.61 -27.56
C LYS A 1008 4.07 12.30 -28.28
N MET A 1009 4.06 12.34 -29.61
CA MET A 1009 4.52 11.26 -30.48
C MET A 1009 5.95 11.53 -31.00
N GLU A 1010 6.46 12.73 -30.69
CA GLU A 1010 7.64 13.46 -31.21
C GLU A 1010 8.11 13.13 -32.62
#